data_AF-A0A3C0VDF3-F1
#
_entry.id   AF-A0A3C0VDF3-F1
#
_cell.length_a   1.000
_cell.length_b   1.000
_cell.length_c   1.000
_cell.angle_alpha   90.00
_cell.angle_beta   90.00
_cell.angle_gamma   90.00
#
_symmetry.space_group_name_H-M   'P 1'
#
loop_
_entity.id
_entity.type
_entity.pdbx_description
1 polymer ?
#
loop_
_entity_poly.entity_id
_entity_poly.type
_entity_poly.pdbx_seq_one_letter_code
_entity_poly.pdbx_strand_id
1 'polypeptide(L)'
;MRRIPAFTCLLLWACADTPDPSPAPPAPVPEETSPAFAIERLPPLDLPPAPAVPRAAHQLAGGITPSAPAHVRIAERPAPAPLPSSGEALSAGGPVFSRGGKPALPFCMLDAPADTAALLGADFMILPCPHASARPAITPAGRDEAAIAYPDLAWAAHRAAGAARAGIAVSLAFEGPLGDMEPFGRLLPDIAAPAESLPFSPLHPFGARLYAEYLKTYLAASREAQIFLVQPAGPLSPLGNDLETWKAFRRDAERKYAGIDRANAAWGTRFEGFWEVLPPGAGREAPPGTADALDPLRGDWLDYLWESRRDLALALAGLVRDLAGGPGPLVAVRSADPLALHHAAAAADAAVFDAPLRFLPDPMPLTDAAPLYLAELARSAGKPIADIGGYTAPPETPPWQQAALLRHFIWRRCWHGASALALPPAGRVLAAAPRFMAEARAVFPILAARGEDPAPIVLLHPTETLRPLPAERRSEALAHIVAWWQAFAARGVNVAVVPSEKLRLQDLQRARAVLCPLAFVVNDTTFALIEQFARDGGVVVTEWGAFAKRDGAGRGRETRRFLGLQVVMAANVPPAARLSTGEEIDIAPRPLDGARGASVELLLAEPYGPRVGRLPVGAVNRCGQGYVYTVLVSLPERTRDALLRAITADHGIGPDISVATADGRDADRIEAGLRSAGGKRIAVLFNLGPPRRFVLAFTAPVEGAFSLRDTLTGALLHGPSGAATWGGNDLRQGLQVFLDRGETAAVLIERANDPAPLAFPGIALRRREMLARLDRDASVGPRVLTIDQPSDPFSHATARAVLARAGFRSAPLRAADDLKTSAAAWVDHRTPRIDARELLQFVARGGGLLIEAAPPPGEEPSPLIRDLLSALRCETGPRVTASVSAASGRTLPVVPLGIARHDATAGVGTVVLPYACALQAYPRNAQILVHGTEEVTPVGVPIIAAFSHEAGRVVIVGGCGWATPLALELGDNARFLAACVRHLAGLSSPLLDDRDLADCLFITRVALAQARAEDGDPARTTFLPYEVAGMADPFPRPEEPRGPYWATFSPLGREAAPERTPEAPPSR
;
A
#
# COMPACT_ATOMS: atom_id res chain seq x y z
N MET A 1 -38.92 0.68 -11.85
CA MET A 1 -38.28 1.54 -12.86
C MET A 1 -37.59 2.72 -12.17
N ARG A 2 -36.28 2.63 -12.00
CA ARG A 2 -35.26 3.70 -12.01
C ARG A 2 -33.95 2.91 -12.02
N ARG A 3 -33.29 2.86 -13.18
CA ARG A 3 -32.02 2.15 -13.39
C ARG A 3 -30.93 2.89 -12.61
N ILE A 4 -30.30 2.22 -11.66
CA ILE A 4 -29.11 2.70 -10.96
C ILE A 4 -27.92 1.92 -11.55
N PRO A 5 -26.97 2.55 -12.25
CA PRO A 5 -25.82 1.83 -12.79
C PRO A 5 -24.80 1.55 -11.68
N ALA A 6 -24.41 0.27 -11.55
CA ALA A 6 -23.45 -0.24 -10.58
C ALA A 6 -21.97 -0.08 -11.02
N PHE A 7 -21.62 0.97 -11.77
CA PHE A 7 -20.41 0.95 -12.63
C PHE A 7 -19.25 1.89 -12.27
N THR A 8 -19.17 2.47 -11.07
CA THR A 8 -18.13 3.48 -10.76
C THR A 8 -16.95 2.98 -9.90
N CYS A 9 -16.90 1.71 -9.47
CA CYS A 9 -15.87 1.28 -8.50
C CYS A 9 -14.62 0.58 -9.09
N LEU A 10 -14.60 0.19 -10.38
CA LEU A 10 -13.46 -0.50 -11.00
C LEU A 10 -12.67 0.34 -12.04
N LEU A 11 -13.19 1.51 -12.43
CA LEU A 11 -12.55 2.40 -13.43
C LEU A 11 -11.45 3.31 -12.86
N LEU A 12 -11.22 3.31 -11.55
CA LEU A 12 -10.17 4.12 -10.90
C LEU A 12 -8.80 3.43 -10.82
N TRP A 13 -8.60 2.34 -11.54
CA TRP A 13 -7.32 1.63 -11.57
C TRP A 13 -6.51 1.89 -12.86
N ALA A 14 -7.05 2.69 -13.80
CA ALA A 14 -6.42 3.00 -15.08
C ALA A 14 -6.16 4.51 -15.34
N CYS A 15 -6.49 5.41 -14.41
CA CYS A 15 -6.15 6.83 -14.53
C CYS A 15 -5.69 7.37 -13.18
N ALA A 16 -4.40 7.66 -13.05
CA ALA A 16 -3.89 8.58 -12.05
C ALA A 16 -3.93 10.00 -12.65
N ASP A 17 -4.67 10.93 -12.02
CA ASP A 17 -4.16 12.26 -11.65
C ASP A 17 -5.24 13.22 -11.07
N THR A 18 -4.96 13.68 -9.85
CA THR A 18 -5.40 14.91 -9.13
C THR A 18 -6.89 15.18 -8.75
N PRO A 19 -7.14 15.77 -7.55
CA PRO A 19 -8.45 16.30 -7.13
C PRO A 19 -8.56 17.83 -7.38
N ASP A 20 -9.74 18.30 -7.80
CA ASP A 20 -10.10 19.73 -7.80
C ASP A 20 -11.31 19.96 -6.86
N PRO A 21 -11.28 20.92 -5.91
CA PRO A 21 -12.41 21.18 -5.02
C PRO A 21 -13.05 22.54 -5.31
N SER A 22 -14.33 22.58 -5.73
CA SER A 22 -15.33 23.48 -5.13
C SER A 22 -16.75 23.26 -5.65
N PRO A 23 -17.80 23.49 -4.82
CA PRO A 23 -19.20 23.37 -5.21
C PRO A 23 -19.83 24.75 -5.52
N ALA A 24 -20.76 24.79 -6.47
CA ALA A 24 -21.78 25.85 -6.56
C ALA A 24 -23.16 25.22 -6.85
N PRO A 25 -24.24 25.72 -6.23
CA PRO A 25 -25.57 25.09 -6.28
C PRO A 25 -26.33 25.41 -7.59
N PRO A 26 -27.30 24.57 -8.01
CA PRO A 26 -28.05 24.80 -9.23
C PRO A 26 -29.19 25.80 -9.01
N ALA A 27 -29.31 26.79 -9.90
CA ALA A 27 -30.51 27.59 -10.08
C ALA A 27 -31.36 27.04 -11.25
N PRO A 28 -32.69 27.28 -11.28
CA PRO A 28 -33.65 26.43 -11.97
C PRO A 28 -33.76 26.72 -13.47
N VAL A 29 -34.15 25.69 -14.21
CA VAL A 29 -34.49 25.72 -15.64
C VAL A 29 -35.84 26.42 -15.84
N PRO A 30 -35.98 27.28 -16.85
CA PRO A 30 -37.20 27.41 -17.61
C PRO A 30 -37.03 26.91 -19.06
N GLU A 31 -38.10 26.31 -19.55
CA GLU A 31 -38.28 25.70 -20.87
C GLU A 31 -38.14 26.66 -22.06
N GLU A 32 -37.75 26.03 -23.17
CA GLU A 32 -38.09 26.29 -24.58
C GLU A 32 -37.81 27.67 -25.19
N THR A 33 -36.92 27.69 -26.20
CA THR A 33 -37.28 28.00 -27.59
C THR A 33 -36.07 27.78 -28.52
N SER A 34 -36.23 26.94 -29.55
CA SER A 34 -35.32 26.95 -30.71
C SER A 34 -35.48 28.27 -31.47
N PRO A 35 -34.38 28.81 -32.01
CA PRO A 35 -34.36 28.92 -33.46
C PRO A 35 -33.01 28.58 -34.09
N ALA A 36 -33.09 27.94 -35.25
CA ALA A 36 -32.04 27.85 -36.25
C ALA A 36 -31.47 29.23 -36.58
N PHE A 37 -30.15 29.34 -36.85
CA PHE A 37 -29.61 30.12 -37.98
C PHE A 37 -28.09 29.94 -38.14
N ALA A 38 -27.71 29.84 -39.42
CA ALA A 38 -26.46 30.29 -40.05
C ALA A 38 -25.11 29.66 -39.65
N ILE A 39 -24.62 28.78 -40.54
CA ILE A 39 -23.21 28.42 -40.69
C ILE A 39 -22.46 29.64 -41.22
N GLU A 40 -21.70 30.34 -40.37
CA GLU A 40 -20.59 31.18 -40.80
C GLU A 40 -19.32 30.32 -40.83
N ARG A 41 -18.78 30.12 -42.05
CA ARG A 41 -17.48 29.49 -42.27
C ARG A 41 -16.37 30.43 -41.79
N LEU A 42 -15.70 30.06 -40.70
CA LEU A 42 -14.36 30.57 -40.40
C LEU A 42 -13.35 30.02 -41.44
N PRO A 43 -12.34 30.81 -41.85
CA PRO A 43 -11.31 30.36 -42.78
C PRO A 43 -10.44 29.28 -42.13
N PRO A 44 -9.86 28.35 -42.92
CA PRO A 44 -9.01 27.30 -42.36
C PRO A 44 -7.78 27.93 -41.72
N LEU A 45 -7.58 27.66 -40.43
CA LEU A 45 -6.28 27.80 -39.80
C LEU A 45 -5.35 26.77 -40.47
N ASP A 46 -4.42 27.25 -41.29
CA ASP A 46 -3.26 26.48 -41.75
C ASP A 46 -2.40 26.11 -40.53
N LEU A 47 -2.77 25.02 -39.86
CA LEU A 47 -1.87 24.30 -38.99
C LEU A 47 -0.87 23.56 -39.89
N PRO A 48 0.44 23.67 -39.67
CA PRO A 48 1.40 22.85 -40.40
C PRO A 48 1.02 21.37 -40.17
N PRO A 49 1.04 20.53 -41.21
CA PRO A 49 0.75 19.11 -41.02
C PRO A 49 1.72 18.56 -39.98
N ALA A 50 1.19 17.88 -38.96
CA ALA A 50 2.00 17.09 -38.04
C ALA A 50 2.98 16.24 -38.89
N PRO A 51 4.29 16.26 -38.59
CA PRO A 51 5.25 15.56 -39.41
C PRO A 51 4.86 14.09 -39.47
N ALA A 52 4.70 13.60 -40.70
CA ALA A 52 4.27 12.25 -40.98
C ALA A 52 5.26 11.24 -40.34
N VAL A 53 4.79 10.56 -39.30
CA VAL A 53 5.39 9.40 -38.64
C VAL A 53 6.02 8.36 -39.60
N PRO A 54 5.53 8.12 -40.84
CA PRO A 54 6.13 7.13 -41.73
C PRO A 54 7.57 7.43 -42.19
N ARG A 55 8.00 8.70 -42.25
CA ARG A 55 9.32 9.06 -42.83
C ARG A 55 10.47 8.85 -41.83
N ALA A 56 10.22 9.11 -40.54
CA ALA A 56 11.18 8.84 -39.46
C ALA A 56 11.36 7.34 -39.22
N ALA A 57 10.27 6.56 -39.28
CA ALA A 57 10.32 5.10 -39.18
C ALA A 57 11.14 4.45 -40.32
N HIS A 58 11.07 5.00 -41.53
CA HIS A 58 11.89 4.54 -42.67
C HIS A 58 13.38 4.93 -42.57
N GLN A 59 13.71 6.12 -42.03
CA GLN A 59 15.10 6.52 -41.80
C GLN A 59 15.75 5.75 -40.64
N LEU A 60 14.99 5.42 -39.59
CA LEU A 60 15.46 4.63 -38.44
C LEU A 60 15.61 3.13 -38.77
N ALA A 61 14.79 2.59 -39.68
CA ALA A 61 14.99 1.25 -40.26
C ALA A 61 16.32 1.13 -41.05
N GLY A 62 16.89 2.26 -41.50
CA GLY A 62 18.18 2.36 -42.19
C GLY A 62 19.42 2.37 -41.27
N GLY A 63 19.26 2.26 -39.95
CA GLY A 63 20.38 2.01 -39.03
C GLY A 63 21.26 3.21 -38.65
N ILE A 64 20.80 4.45 -38.85
CA ILE A 64 21.56 5.65 -38.45
C ILE A 64 21.01 6.20 -37.13
N THR A 65 21.52 5.68 -36.02
CA THR A 65 21.32 6.31 -34.70
C THR A 65 22.44 7.37 -34.51
N PRO A 66 22.14 8.62 -34.15
CA PRO A 66 23.15 9.60 -33.78
C PRO A 66 24.06 9.07 -32.66
N SER A 67 25.34 9.46 -32.65
CA SER A 67 26.28 9.05 -31.60
C SER A 67 25.83 9.58 -30.24
N ALA A 68 25.54 8.69 -29.29
CA ALA A 68 25.22 9.05 -27.92
C ALA A 68 26.42 9.74 -27.23
N PRO A 69 26.19 10.66 -26.27
CA PRO A 69 27.26 11.26 -25.48
C PRO A 69 28.16 10.18 -24.85
N ALA A 70 29.48 10.36 -24.95
CA ALA A 70 30.43 9.41 -24.39
C ALA A 70 30.51 9.50 -22.85
N HIS A 71 30.17 10.66 -22.27
CA HIS A 71 30.38 10.97 -20.85
C HIS A 71 29.12 11.50 -20.16
N VAL A 72 28.87 11.02 -18.94
CA VAL A 72 27.81 11.51 -18.04
C VAL A 72 28.47 12.08 -16.78
N ARG A 73 28.20 13.35 -16.48
CA ARG A 73 28.67 14.03 -15.26
C ARG A 73 27.49 14.25 -14.31
N ILE A 74 27.65 13.89 -13.04
CA ILE A 74 26.69 14.26 -11.99
C ILE A 74 27.15 15.61 -11.42
N ALA A 75 26.27 16.62 -11.43
CA ALA A 75 26.63 17.98 -11.06
C ALA A 75 27.12 18.10 -9.59
N GLU A 76 26.59 17.26 -8.70
CA GLU A 76 26.96 17.20 -7.29
C GLU A 76 27.07 15.74 -6.85
N ARG A 77 28.29 15.21 -6.81
CA ARG A 77 28.52 13.80 -6.41
C ARG A 77 28.96 13.74 -4.94
N PRO A 78 28.19 13.13 -4.04
CA PRO A 78 28.70 12.80 -2.72
C PRO A 78 29.80 11.74 -2.84
N ALA A 79 30.89 11.88 -2.08
CA ALA A 79 32.00 10.93 -2.12
C ALA A 79 31.51 9.53 -1.69
N PRO A 80 31.89 8.43 -2.37
CA PRO A 80 31.49 7.08 -1.99
C PRO A 80 32.09 6.69 -0.62
N ALA A 81 31.32 5.96 0.20
CA ALA A 81 31.81 5.32 1.43
C ALA A 81 30.99 4.05 1.66
N PRO A 82 31.58 3.02 2.30
CA PRO A 82 30.91 1.75 2.54
C PRO A 82 29.65 1.90 3.40
N LEU A 83 28.65 1.05 3.13
CA LEU A 83 27.38 0.97 3.86
C LEU A 83 27.64 0.51 5.31
N PRO A 84 27.03 1.15 6.33
CA PRO A 84 27.14 0.70 7.71
C PRO A 84 26.41 -0.63 7.89
N SER A 85 27.16 -1.69 8.22
CA SER A 85 26.64 -2.99 8.61
C SER A 85 26.51 -3.06 10.15
N SER A 86 25.50 -2.45 10.73
CA SER A 86 25.28 -2.60 12.18
C SER A 86 23.80 -2.71 12.54
N GLY A 87 23.31 -3.94 12.47
CA GLY A 87 22.02 -4.43 12.95
C GLY A 87 21.87 -5.90 12.56
N GLU A 88 21.11 -6.71 13.30
CA GLU A 88 20.68 -8.02 12.79
C GLU A 88 19.87 -7.78 11.51
N ALA A 89 20.49 -8.02 10.36
CA ALA A 89 19.91 -7.71 9.08
C ALA A 89 18.63 -8.55 8.87
N LEU A 90 17.56 -7.87 8.45
CA LEU A 90 16.43 -8.56 7.86
C LEU A 90 16.93 -9.27 6.59
N SER A 91 16.53 -10.52 6.43
CA SER A 91 16.84 -11.31 5.25
C SER A 91 15.54 -11.87 4.65
N ALA A 92 15.57 -12.21 3.36
CA ALA A 92 14.49 -12.92 2.70
C ALA A 92 14.83 -14.41 2.64
N GLY A 93 13.93 -15.27 3.13
CA GLY A 93 14.06 -16.72 3.08
C GLY A 93 12.70 -17.35 2.78
N GLY A 94 12.53 -17.87 1.56
CA GLY A 94 11.23 -18.37 1.11
C GLY A 94 10.15 -17.27 1.07
N PRO A 95 8.91 -17.54 1.50
CA PRO A 95 7.81 -16.59 1.39
C PRO A 95 7.75 -15.53 2.49
N VAL A 96 8.77 -15.42 3.37
CA VAL A 96 8.75 -14.49 4.51
C VAL A 96 10.07 -13.77 4.72
N PHE A 97 10.00 -12.59 5.34
CA PHE A 97 11.18 -11.94 5.91
C PHE A 97 11.58 -12.64 7.20
N SER A 98 12.88 -12.63 7.51
CA SER A 98 13.40 -13.21 8.73
C SER A 98 14.45 -12.32 9.40
N ARG A 99 14.50 -12.37 10.73
CA ARG A 99 15.50 -11.71 11.58
C ARG A 99 16.12 -12.78 12.49
N GLY A 100 17.45 -12.91 12.45
CA GLY A 100 18.14 -13.99 13.17
C GLY A 100 17.66 -15.40 12.80
N GLY A 101 17.24 -15.61 11.55
CA GLY A 101 16.70 -16.88 11.05
C GLY A 101 15.26 -17.21 11.46
N LYS A 102 14.57 -16.32 12.20
CA LYS A 102 13.16 -16.48 12.59
C LYS A 102 12.24 -15.62 11.73
N PRO A 103 11.03 -16.08 11.38
CA PRO A 103 10.04 -15.26 10.68
C PRO A 103 9.81 -13.92 11.39
N ALA A 104 9.86 -12.83 10.64
CA ALA A 104 9.65 -11.48 11.12
C ALA A 104 8.58 -10.80 10.28
N LEU A 105 7.72 -10.01 10.93
CA LEU A 105 6.73 -9.14 10.28
C LEU A 105 7.20 -7.68 10.40
N PRO A 106 8.09 -7.22 9.49
CA PRO A 106 8.49 -5.82 9.46
C PRO A 106 7.35 -4.92 9.00
N PHE A 107 7.31 -3.69 9.51
CA PHE A 107 6.34 -2.70 9.02
C PHE A 107 6.93 -1.28 8.95
N CYS A 108 6.28 -0.43 8.16
CA CYS A 108 6.57 1.00 8.06
C CYS A 108 5.30 1.85 8.23
N MET A 109 5.53 3.14 8.50
CA MET A 109 4.49 4.17 8.50
C MET A 109 4.60 4.95 7.19
N LEU A 110 3.51 5.06 6.43
CA LEU A 110 3.46 5.89 5.22
C LEU A 110 3.51 7.38 5.62
N ASP A 111 4.34 8.15 4.93
CA ASP A 111 4.49 9.61 5.07
C ASP A 111 4.85 10.15 6.47
N ALA A 112 5.22 9.27 7.41
CA ALA A 112 5.61 9.68 8.76
C ALA A 112 7.09 10.15 8.82
N PRO A 113 7.41 11.12 9.67
CA PRO A 113 8.77 11.38 10.12
C PRO A 113 9.39 10.17 10.84
N ALA A 114 10.73 10.08 10.83
CA ALA A 114 11.45 8.91 11.36
C ALA A 114 11.25 8.70 12.87
N ASP A 115 11.16 9.78 13.63
CA ASP A 115 10.86 9.79 15.06
C ASP A 115 9.43 9.33 15.36
N THR A 116 8.44 9.81 14.62
CA THR A 116 7.05 9.29 14.69
C THR A 116 7.00 7.81 14.35
N ALA A 117 7.64 7.39 13.26
CA ALA A 117 7.68 5.98 12.85
C ALA A 117 8.34 5.09 13.92
N ALA A 118 9.45 5.52 14.50
CA ALA A 118 10.15 4.79 15.56
C ALA A 118 9.35 4.74 16.87
N LEU A 119 8.69 5.85 17.25
CA LEU A 119 7.76 5.90 18.39
C LEU A 119 6.66 4.86 18.23
N LEU A 120 6.13 4.69 17.01
CA LEU A 120 5.09 3.71 16.70
C LEU A 120 5.63 2.28 16.53
N GLY A 121 6.94 2.07 16.58
CA GLY A 121 7.58 0.75 16.54
C GLY A 121 7.90 0.21 15.14
N ALA A 122 7.91 1.07 14.13
CA ALA A 122 8.25 0.72 12.75
C ALA A 122 9.68 0.18 12.63
N ASP A 123 9.89 -0.75 11.70
CA ASP A 123 11.22 -1.33 11.43
C ASP A 123 12.00 -0.52 10.40
N PHE A 124 11.29 0.05 9.44
CA PHE A 124 11.84 0.80 8.33
C PHE A 124 10.90 1.94 7.89
N MET A 125 11.42 2.83 7.04
CA MET A 125 10.64 3.84 6.33
C MET A 125 10.89 3.75 4.82
N ILE A 126 9.92 4.16 4.01
CA ILE A 126 10.06 4.21 2.54
C ILE A 126 10.53 5.59 2.13
N LEU A 127 11.57 5.66 1.30
CA LEU A 127 12.07 6.89 0.68
C LEU A 127 11.79 6.84 -0.83
N PRO A 128 10.81 7.60 -1.34
CA PRO A 128 10.66 7.82 -2.78
C PRO A 128 11.92 8.48 -3.35
N CYS A 129 12.40 7.95 -4.48
CA CYS A 129 13.57 8.40 -5.22
C CYS A 129 13.14 8.59 -6.69
N PRO A 130 13.03 9.82 -7.23
CA PRO A 130 13.15 11.07 -6.52
C PRO A 130 11.90 11.29 -5.67
N HIS A 131 11.97 12.26 -4.76
CA HIS A 131 10.78 12.75 -4.06
C HIS A 131 9.75 13.29 -5.07
N ALA A 132 8.45 13.14 -4.80
CA ALA A 132 7.36 13.47 -5.74
C ALA A 132 7.37 14.93 -6.26
N SER A 133 7.94 15.87 -5.49
CA SER A 133 8.09 17.28 -5.88
C SER A 133 9.38 17.59 -6.66
N ALA A 134 10.28 16.62 -6.79
CA ALA A 134 11.62 16.81 -7.34
C ALA A 134 11.77 16.09 -8.68
N ARG A 135 12.03 16.88 -9.73
CA ARG A 135 12.36 16.36 -11.05
C ARG A 135 13.85 16.57 -11.31
N PRO A 136 14.60 15.51 -11.60
CA PRO A 136 16.00 15.65 -12.00
C PRO A 136 16.11 16.53 -13.24
N ALA A 137 17.08 17.44 -13.23
CA ALA A 137 17.34 18.35 -14.34
C ALA A 137 18.51 17.79 -15.14
N ILE A 138 18.28 17.56 -16.44
CA ILE A 138 19.31 17.09 -17.34
C ILE A 138 19.69 18.21 -18.30
N THR A 139 20.98 18.55 -18.33
CA THR A 139 21.54 19.58 -19.20
C THR A 139 22.62 18.99 -20.11
N PRO A 140 22.51 19.14 -21.44
CA PRO A 140 23.63 18.85 -22.34
C PRO A 140 24.80 19.77 -22.00
N ALA A 141 25.95 19.21 -21.68
CA ALA A 141 27.17 19.94 -21.28
C ALA A 141 28.24 19.91 -22.38
N GLY A 142 27.83 19.80 -23.64
CA GLY A 142 28.73 19.75 -24.81
C GLY A 142 28.23 18.77 -25.88
N ARG A 143 29.07 18.48 -26.89
CA ARG A 143 28.77 17.46 -27.92
C ARG A 143 28.79 16.03 -27.37
N ASP A 144 29.63 15.76 -26.36
CA ASP A 144 29.88 14.42 -25.84
C ASP A 144 29.61 14.26 -24.33
N GLU A 145 29.07 15.28 -23.66
CA GLU A 145 28.85 15.31 -22.21
C GLU A 145 27.41 15.69 -21.85
N ALA A 146 26.81 14.98 -20.89
CA ALA A 146 25.55 15.34 -20.27
C ALA A 146 25.71 15.50 -18.75
N ALA A 147 25.14 16.56 -18.20
CA ALA A 147 25.09 16.82 -16.76
C ALA A 147 23.71 16.45 -16.19
N ILE A 148 23.67 15.70 -15.10
CA ILE A 148 22.43 15.41 -14.35
C ILE A 148 22.51 16.03 -12.96
N ALA A 149 21.48 16.77 -12.59
CA ALA A 149 21.29 17.34 -11.27
C ALA A 149 20.04 16.75 -10.61
N TYR A 150 20.18 16.25 -9.38
CA TYR A 150 19.11 15.69 -8.58
C TYR A 150 18.80 16.66 -7.42
N PRO A 151 17.76 17.51 -7.54
CA PRO A 151 17.55 18.62 -6.62
C PRO A 151 17.16 18.20 -5.18
N ASP A 152 16.77 16.94 -4.99
CA ASP A 152 16.33 16.34 -3.73
C ASP A 152 17.36 15.39 -3.09
N LEU A 153 18.60 15.30 -3.57
CA LEU A 153 19.60 14.44 -2.91
C LEU A 153 19.82 14.80 -1.45
N ALA A 154 19.81 16.10 -1.15
CA ALA A 154 19.90 16.59 0.22
C ALA A 154 18.70 16.17 1.08
N TRP A 155 17.52 15.99 0.47
CA TRP A 155 16.32 15.47 1.13
C TRP A 155 16.49 13.99 1.46
N ALA A 156 16.90 13.18 0.47
CA ALA A 156 17.09 11.74 0.63
C ALA A 156 18.16 11.44 1.70
N ALA A 157 19.27 12.17 1.67
CA ALA A 157 20.34 12.07 2.67
C ALA A 157 19.84 12.45 4.07
N HIS A 158 19.06 13.53 4.19
CA HIS A 158 18.50 13.93 5.47
C HIS A 158 17.53 12.90 6.04
N ARG A 159 16.59 12.41 5.22
CA ARG A 159 15.59 11.43 5.67
C ARG A 159 16.28 10.13 6.12
N ALA A 160 17.31 9.70 5.41
CA ALA A 160 18.15 8.58 5.84
C ALA A 160 18.90 8.87 7.14
N ALA A 161 19.50 10.05 7.31
CA ALA A 161 20.14 10.45 8.56
C ALA A 161 19.15 10.46 9.74
N GLY A 162 17.92 10.93 9.52
CA GLY A 162 16.82 10.87 10.48
C GLY A 162 16.44 9.44 10.86
N ALA A 163 16.32 8.56 9.86
CA ALA A 163 16.09 7.12 10.06
C ALA A 163 17.18 6.49 10.94
N ALA A 164 18.45 6.77 10.63
CA ALA A 164 19.59 6.29 11.38
C ALA A 164 19.58 6.77 12.85
N ARG A 165 19.28 8.06 13.08
CA ARG A 165 19.13 8.63 14.44
C ARG A 165 17.98 8.00 15.22
N ALA A 166 16.88 7.68 14.54
CA ALA A 166 15.72 7.01 15.13
C ALA A 166 15.91 5.48 15.27
N GLY A 167 17.00 4.94 14.74
CA GLY A 167 17.32 3.51 14.79
C GLY A 167 16.42 2.65 13.90
N ILE A 168 15.93 3.19 12.77
CA ILE A 168 15.10 2.47 11.79
C ILE A 168 15.83 2.36 10.43
N ALA A 169 15.52 1.31 9.67
CA ALA A 169 16.08 1.09 8.33
C ALA A 169 15.36 1.94 7.27
N VAL A 170 15.91 1.99 6.05
CA VAL A 170 15.26 2.62 4.89
C VAL A 170 15.00 1.61 3.77
N SER A 171 13.86 1.76 3.11
CA SER A 171 13.55 1.15 1.82
C SER A 171 13.62 2.24 0.76
N LEU A 172 14.45 2.09 -0.26
CA LEU A 172 14.49 3.03 -1.38
C LEU A 172 13.46 2.59 -2.42
N ALA A 173 12.50 3.46 -2.74
CA ALA A 173 11.51 3.22 -3.76
C ALA A 173 11.77 4.16 -4.92
N PHE A 174 12.30 3.64 -6.03
CA PHE A 174 12.57 4.47 -7.19
C PHE A 174 11.30 4.66 -8.02
N GLU A 175 10.77 5.88 -8.06
CA GLU A 175 9.47 6.22 -8.63
C GLU A 175 9.61 7.25 -9.77
N GLY A 176 8.75 7.16 -10.80
CA GLY A 176 8.49 8.23 -11.76
C GLY A 176 9.56 8.59 -12.80
N PRO A 177 9.23 9.50 -13.74
CA PRO A 177 10.12 9.97 -14.80
C PRO A 177 11.16 11.00 -14.27
N LEU A 178 12.37 10.99 -14.83
CA LEU A 178 13.51 11.83 -14.41
C LEU A 178 13.45 13.29 -14.90
N GLY A 179 12.27 13.91 -14.89
CA GLY A 179 12.11 15.30 -15.33
C GLY A 179 11.92 15.46 -16.85
N ASP A 180 12.28 16.62 -17.38
CA ASP A 180 12.09 16.95 -18.80
C ASP A 180 13.11 16.23 -19.70
N MET A 181 12.61 15.28 -20.48
CA MET A 181 13.38 14.45 -21.40
C MET A 181 13.45 15.02 -22.82
N GLU A 182 12.77 16.14 -23.11
CA GLU A 182 12.73 16.76 -24.43
C GLU A 182 14.14 17.03 -25.03
N PRO A 183 15.13 17.53 -24.25
CA PRO A 183 16.48 17.77 -24.78
C PRO A 183 17.16 16.51 -25.31
N PHE A 184 16.93 15.36 -24.65
CA PHE A 184 17.48 14.08 -25.08
C PHE A 184 16.65 13.43 -26.18
N GLY A 185 15.32 13.55 -26.16
CA GLY A 185 14.46 13.03 -27.24
C GLY A 185 14.79 13.66 -28.59
N ARG A 186 15.27 14.90 -28.62
CA ARG A 186 15.77 15.56 -29.84
C ARG A 186 17.12 15.02 -30.34
N LEU A 187 17.97 14.53 -29.43
CA LEU A 187 19.32 14.01 -29.75
C LEU A 187 19.32 12.49 -30.01
N LEU A 188 18.50 11.76 -29.26
CA LEU A 188 18.37 10.30 -29.22
C LEU A 188 16.86 9.99 -29.13
N PRO A 189 16.11 10.01 -30.23
CA PRO A 189 14.67 9.76 -30.23
C PRO A 189 14.29 8.38 -29.66
N ASP A 190 15.23 7.43 -29.65
CA ASP A 190 15.04 6.06 -29.17
C ASP A 190 15.35 5.87 -27.66
N ILE A 191 15.77 6.93 -26.93
CA ILE A 191 16.16 6.83 -25.51
C ILE A 191 14.97 6.91 -24.54
N ALA A 192 13.89 7.56 -24.97
CA ALA A 192 12.72 7.79 -24.13
C ALA A 192 12.12 6.45 -23.73
N ALA A 193 11.95 6.24 -22.42
CA ALA A 193 11.31 5.02 -21.94
C ALA A 193 9.85 5.01 -22.40
N PRO A 194 9.33 3.85 -22.78
CA PRO A 194 7.95 3.73 -23.25
C PRO A 194 6.90 3.73 -22.13
N ALA A 195 7.30 3.81 -20.85
CA ALA A 195 6.39 3.74 -19.70
C ALA A 195 6.74 4.79 -18.63
N GLU A 196 5.73 5.36 -17.98
CA GLU A 196 5.87 6.32 -16.87
C GLU A 196 6.68 5.79 -15.67
N SER A 197 6.86 4.46 -15.59
CA SER A 197 7.53 3.75 -14.49
C SER A 197 9.05 3.65 -14.60
N LEU A 198 9.62 3.92 -15.78
CA LEU A 198 11.07 3.98 -16.00
C LEU A 198 11.43 5.31 -16.65
N PRO A 199 12.54 5.94 -16.25
CA PRO A 199 12.89 7.24 -16.80
C PRO A 199 13.71 7.17 -18.10
N PHE A 200 14.37 6.03 -18.38
CA PHE A 200 15.08 5.75 -19.63
C PHE A 200 14.75 4.34 -20.09
N SER A 201 14.78 4.08 -21.41
CA SER A 201 14.72 2.70 -21.89
C SER A 201 15.94 1.94 -21.37
N PRO A 202 15.78 0.91 -20.51
CA PRO A 202 16.89 0.09 -20.04
C PRO A 202 17.46 -0.79 -21.16
N LEU A 203 16.73 -0.92 -22.27
CA LEU A 203 17.19 -1.60 -23.49
C LEU A 203 18.13 -0.72 -24.32
N HIS A 204 18.09 0.60 -24.14
CA HIS A 204 19.02 1.52 -24.81
C HIS A 204 20.36 1.56 -24.04
N PRO A 205 21.52 1.31 -24.67
CA PRO A 205 22.81 1.22 -23.96
C PRO A 205 23.17 2.48 -23.15
N PHE A 206 22.85 3.67 -23.66
CA PHE A 206 23.05 4.92 -22.92
C PHE A 206 21.99 5.13 -21.84
N GLY A 207 20.74 4.67 -22.05
CA GLY A 207 19.67 4.74 -21.05
C GLY A 207 19.97 3.89 -19.83
N ALA A 208 20.47 2.67 -20.04
CA ALA A 208 20.94 1.79 -18.97
C ALA A 208 22.07 2.42 -18.13
N ARG A 209 23.01 3.13 -18.76
CA ARG A 209 24.09 3.85 -18.05
C ARG A 209 23.57 4.99 -17.19
N LEU A 210 22.64 5.81 -17.73
CA LEU A 210 22.03 6.89 -16.98
C LEU A 210 21.25 6.36 -15.77
N TYR A 211 20.53 5.26 -15.96
CA TYR A 211 19.77 4.60 -14.90
C TYR A 211 20.68 4.01 -13.80
N ALA A 212 21.83 3.45 -14.17
CA ALA A 212 22.83 2.99 -13.21
C ALA A 212 23.39 4.14 -12.35
N GLU A 213 23.75 5.27 -12.95
CA GLU A 213 24.21 6.44 -12.19
C GLU A 213 23.10 7.03 -11.31
N TYR A 214 21.84 6.96 -11.75
CA TYR A 214 20.69 7.34 -10.95
C TYR A 214 20.56 6.50 -9.67
N LEU A 215 20.52 5.17 -9.79
CA LEU A 215 20.46 4.26 -8.64
C LEU A 215 21.64 4.48 -7.68
N LYS A 216 22.85 4.56 -8.23
CA LYS A 216 24.09 4.77 -7.48
C LYS A 216 24.07 6.04 -6.65
N THR A 217 23.48 7.10 -7.18
CA THR A 217 23.45 8.43 -6.56
C THR A 217 22.56 8.44 -5.31
N TYR A 218 21.37 7.82 -5.36
CA TYR A 218 20.50 7.71 -4.18
C TYR A 218 20.99 6.67 -3.16
N LEU A 219 21.56 5.55 -3.62
CA LEU A 219 22.24 4.60 -2.72
C LEU A 219 23.34 5.29 -1.90
N ALA A 220 24.14 6.15 -2.55
CA ALA A 220 25.18 6.92 -1.87
C ALA A 220 24.62 8.01 -0.94
N ALA A 221 23.52 8.66 -1.32
CA ALA A 221 22.86 9.67 -0.49
C ALA A 221 22.26 9.06 0.78
N SER A 222 21.65 7.87 0.70
CA SER A 222 20.93 7.24 1.81
C SER A 222 21.79 6.33 2.70
N ARG A 223 23.11 6.28 2.49
CA ARG A 223 24.04 5.37 3.18
C ARG A 223 24.16 5.55 4.70
N GLU A 224 23.68 6.65 5.28
CA GLU A 224 23.75 6.84 6.75
C GLU A 224 22.78 5.92 7.48
N ALA A 225 21.71 5.49 6.81
CA ALA A 225 20.80 4.48 7.30
C ALA A 225 21.18 3.09 6.79
N GLN A 226 20.75 2.07 7.54
CA GLN A 226 20.71 0.71 7.01
C GLN A 226 19.69 0.65 5.87
N ILE A 227 20.16 0.43 4.64
CA ILE A 227 19.30 0.17 3.49
C ILE A 227 18.89 -1.30 3.55
N PHE A 228 17.60 -1.54 3.80
CA PHE A 228 17.05 -2.89 3.92
C PHE A 228 16.55 -3.42 2.57
N LEU A 229 15.82 -2.60 1.82
CA LEU A 229 15.11 -2.97 0.60
C LEU A 229 15.30 -1.89 -0.47
N VAL A 230 15.45 -2.31 -1.73
CA VAL A 230 15.49 -1.41 -2.89
C VAL A 230 14.43 -1.88 -3.88
N GLN A 231 13.52 -0.98 -4.24
CA GLN A 231 12.56 -1.13 -5.34
C GLN A 231 13.14 -0.34 -6.51
N PRO A 232 13.89 -0.97 -7.43
CA PRO A 232 14.70 -0.23 -8.40
C PRO A 232 13.86 0.54 -9.40
N ALA A 233 12.61 0.14 -9.63
CA ALA A 233 11.65 0.83 -10.48
C ALA A 233 10.29 0.91 -9.78
N GLY A 234 9.43 1.80 -10.28
CA GLY A 234 8.04 1.87 -9.90
C GLY A 234 7.27 0.62 -10.35
N PRO A 235 5.92 0.65 -10.36
CA PRO A 235 5.12 -0.44 -10.87
C PRO A 235 5.57 -0.86 -12.28
N LEU A 236 6.07 -2.10 -12.43
CA LEU A 236 6.56 -2.59 -13.71
C LEU A 236 5.44 -2.62 -14.76
N SER A 237 5.47 -1.65 -15.66
CA SER A 237 4.63 -1.61 -16.85
C SER A 237 5.19 -2.56 -17.92
N PRO A 238 4.38 -3.08 -18.86
CA PRO A 238 4.94 -3.73 -20.04
C PRO A 238 5.83 -2.72 -20.80
N LEU A 239 6.88 -3.22 -21.46
CA LEU A 239 7.61 -2.40 -22.43
C LEU A 239 6.60 -1.87 -23.45
N GLY A 240 6.62 -0.57 -23.76
CA GLY A 240 5.69 -0.03 -24.75
C GLY A 240 6.23 -0.17 -26.17
N ASN A 241 5.62 0.58 -27.08
CA ASN A 241 5.73 0.33 -28.52
C ASN A 241 6.87 1.13 -29.17
N ASP A 242 8.08 1.04 -28.62
CA ASP A 242 9.28 1.74 -29.13
C ASP A 242 10.16 0.85 -30.03
N LEU A 243 11.07 1.49 -30.76
CA LEU A 243 11.93 0.85 -31.75
C LEU A 243 12.85 -0.23 -31.14
N GLU A 244 13.38 -0.03 -29.92
CA GLU A 244 14.24 -1.03 -29.28
C GLU A 244 13.44 -2.24 -28.82
N THR A 245 12.24 -2.01 -28.29
CA THR A 245 11.29 -3.10 -27.99
C THR A 245 10.93 -3.89 -29.27
N TRP A 246 10.78 -3.23 -30.42
CA TRP A 246 10.52 -3.92 -31.70
C TRP A 246 11.70 -4.73 -32.18
N LYS A 247 12.91 -4.17 -32.12
CA LYS A 247 14.15 -4.89 -32.47
C LYS A 247 14.31 -6.12 -31.58
N ALA A 248 14.01 -5.99 -30.29
CA ALA A 248 14.09 -7.09 -29.34
C ALA A 248 13.02 -8.15 -29.60
N PHE A 249 11.77 -7.79 -29.90
CA PHE A 249 10.74 -8.73 -30.31
C PHE A 249 11.09 -9.49 -31.60
N ARG A 250 11.62 -8.80 -32.62
CA ARG A 250 12.04 -9.45 -33.87
C ARG A 250 13.13 -10.49 -33.64
N ARG A 251 14.14 -10.17 -32.81
CA ARG A 251 15.17 -11.12 -32.40
C ARG A 251 14.59 -12.30 -31.62
N ASP A 252 13.60 -12.03 -30.77
CA ASP A 252 12.92 -13.07 -30.01
C ASP A 252 12.13 -14.02 -30.91
N ALA A 253 11.33 -13.48 -31.83
CA ALA A 253 10.59 -14.24 -32.83
C ALA A 253 11.54 -15.04 -33.75
N GLU A 254 12.66 -14.45 -34.16
CA GLU A 254 13.69 -15.13 -34.94
C GLU A 254 14.26 -16.35 -34.20
N ARG A 255 14.54 -16.22 -32.90
CA ARG A 255 14.95 -17.34 -32.05
C ARG A 255 13.85 -18.38 -31.87
N LYS A 256 12.61 -17.94 -31.60
CA LYS A 256 11.45 -18.81 -31.34
C LYS A 256 11.09 -19.68 -32.53
N TYR A 257 11.09 -19.11 -33.74
CA TYR A 257 10.66 -19.80 -34.96
C TYR A 257 11.82 -20.38 -35.77
N ALA A 258 13.05 -19.96 -35.52
CA ALA A 258 14.24 -20.36 -36.28
C ALA A 258 14.08 -20.12 -37.80
N GLY A 259 13.47 -18.99 -38.18
CA GLY A 259 13.27 -18.57 -39.57
C GLY A 259 11.89 -17.96 -39.85
N ILE A 260 11.84 -17.01 -40.79
CA ILE A 260 10.61 -16.24 -41.10
C ILE A 260 9.49 -17.10 -41.71
N ASP A 261 9.84 -18.14 -42.49
CA ASP A 261 8.83 -19.02 -43.10
C ASP A 261 7.98 -19.76 -42.06
N ARG A 262 8.62 -20.21 -40.97
CA ARG A 262 7.92 -20.87 -39.86
C ARG A 262 7.07 -19.89 -39.06
N ALA A 263 7.55 -18.67 -38.88
CA ALA A 263 6.79 -17.60 -38.24
C ALA A 263 5.56 -17.24 -39.09
N ASN A 264 5.73 -17.03 -40.40
CA ASN A 264 4.64 -16.80 -41.35
C ASN A 264 3.60 -17.93 -41.34
N ALA A 265 4.04 -19.19 -41.30
CA ALA A 265 3.14 -20.33 -41.20
C ALA A 265 2.33 -20.34 -39.89
N ALA A 266 2.95 -19.91 -38.78
CA ALA A 266 2.27 -19.81 -37.49
C ALA A 266 1.32 -18.61 -37.40
N TRP A 267 1.68 -17.48 -38.00
CA TRP A 267 0.92 -16.23 -37.97
C TRP A 267 -0.13 -16.12 -39.08
N GLY A 268 -0.04 -16.96 -40.12
CA GLY A 268 -0.86 -16.80 -41.33
C GLY A 268 -0.46 -15.58 -42.17
N THR A 269 0.80 -15.15 -42.10
CA THR A 269 1.35 -13.96 -42.77
C THR A 269 2.29 -14.33 -43.92
N ARG A 270 2.88 -13.33 -44.59
CA ARG A 270 3.79 -13.49 -45.75
C ARG A 270 4.94 -12.49 -45.74
N PHE A 271 5.57 -12.30 -44.58
CA PHE A 271 6.72 -11.41 -44.46
C PHE A 271 7.94 -11.98 -45.17
N GLU A 272 8.70 -11.15 -45.90
CA GLU A 272 9.96 -11.54 -46.55
C GLU A 272 11.09 -11.77 -45.54
N GLY A 273 11.00 -11.14 -44.36
CA GLY A 273 11.95 -11.30 -43.27
C GLY A 273 11.47 -10.65 -41.98
N PHE A 274 12.18 -10.91 -40.87
CA PHE A 274 11.81 -10.36 -39.56
C PHE A 274 11.85 -8.83 -39.51
N TRP A 275 12.55 -8.16 -40.42
CA TRP A 275 12.56 -6.70 -40.54
C TRP A 275 11.22 -6.11 -40.98
N GLU A 276 10.35 -6.89 -41.64
CA GLU A 276 9.00 -6.47 -42.05
C GLU A 276 7.96 -6.60 -40.94
N VAL A 277 8.27 -7.35 -39.88
CA VAL A 277 7.33 -7.60 -38.79
C VAL A 277 7.10 -6.30 -38.03
N LEU A 278 5.85 -5.83 -38.03
CA LEU A 278 5.38 -4.66 -37.29
C LEU A 278 4.54 -5.11 -36.09
N PRO A 279 4.54 -4.35 -34.98
CA PRO A 279 3.66 -4.63 -33.85
C PRO A 279 2.18 -4.49 -34.25
N PRO A 280 1.29 -5.32 -33.70
CA PRO A 280 -0.15 -5.19 -33.90
C PRO A 280 -0.64 -3.83 -33.35
N GLY A 281 -1.25 -3.00 -34.21
CA GLY A 281 -1.80 -1.67 -33.85
C GLY A 281 -1.14 -0.47 -34.54
N ALA A 282 -0.07 -0.65 -35.32
CA ALA A 282 0.58 0.43 -36.08
C ALA A 282 -0.12 0.77 -37.43
N GLY A 283 -1.26 0.15 -37.76
CA GLY A 283 -2.00 0.40 -38.99
C GLY A 283 -3.49 0.07 -38.88
N ARG A 284 -4.32 1.00 -39.39
CA ARG A 284 -5.80 1.00 -39.59
C ARG A 284 -6.65 0.32 -38.52
N GLU A 285 -7.43 1.14 -37.80
CA GLU A 285 -8.54 0.72 -36.95
C GLU A 285 -9.43 -0.32 -37.66
N ALA A 286 -9.53 -1.51 -37.05
CA ALA A 286 -10.52 -2.50 -37.45
C ALA A 286 -11.93 -2.01 -37.02
N PRO A 287 -12.99 -2.27 -37.81
CA PRO A 287 -14.33 -1.80 -37.48
C PRO A 287 -14.84 -2.45 -36.18
N PRO A 288 -15.63 -1.73 -35.36
CA PRO A 288 -16.20 -2.30 -34.15
C PRO A 288 -17.30 -3.31 -34.50
N GLY A 289 -17.18 -4.55 -34.04
CA GLY A 289 -18.28 -5.53 -34.09
C GLY A 289 -17.93 -6.96 -34.51
N THR A 290 -16.71 -7.25 -34.97
CA THR A 290 -16.23 -8.62 -35.12
C THR A 290 -15.46 -9.01 -33.86
N ALA A 291 -15.88 -10.08 -33.19
CA ALA A 291 -15.13 -10.67 -32.08
C ALA A 291 -13.64 -10.78 -32.45
N ASP A 292 -12.79 -10.16 -31.64
CA ASP A 292 -11.33 -10.20 -31.64
C ASP A 292 -10.81 -11.66 -31.69
N ALA A 293 -10.81 -12.27 -32.87
CA ALA A 293 -10.10 -13.50 -33.11
C ALA A 293 -8.62 -13.21 -32.79
N LEU A 294 -8.07 -14.02 -31.89
CA LEU A 294 -6.67 -14.10 -31.53
C LEU A 294 -5.79 -14.15 -32.80
N ASP A 295 -5.38 -12.99 -33.32
CA ASP A 295 -4.32 -12.88 -34.31
C ASP A 295 -3.05 -13.49 -33.66
N PRO A 296 -2.49 -14.59 -34.19
CA PRO A 296 -1.36 -15.26 -33.56
C PRO A 296 -0.13 -14.35 -33.44
N LEU A 297 0.07 -13.41 -34.36
CA LEU A 297 1.14 -12.41 -34.26
C LEU A 297 0.89 -11.48 -33.06
N ARG A 298 -0.36 -11.07 -32.84
CA ARG A 298 -0.76 -10.30 -31.66
C ARG A 298 -0.61 -11.09 -30.38
N GLY A 299 -0.93 -12.38 -30.38
CA GLY A 299 -0.67 -13.29 -29.27
C GLY A 299 0.81 -13.31 -28.89
N ASP A 300 1.70 -13.54 -29.87
CA ASP A 300 3.14 -13.56 -29.66
C ASP A 300 3.72 -12.22 -29.17
N TRP A 301 3.22 -11.10 -29.72
CA TRP A 301 3.62 -9.78 -29.25
C TRP A 301 3.25 -9.58 -27.77
N LEU A 302 2.04 -9.95 -27.37
CA LEU A 302 1.61 -9.86 -25.97
C LEU A 302 2.38 -10.82 -25.05
N ASP A 303 2.74 -12.00 -25.54
CA ASP A 303 3.60 -12.95 -24.83
C ASP A 303 5.00 -12.39 -24.61
N TYR A 304 5.60 -11.78 -25.64
CA TYR A 304 6.88 -11.11 -25.53
C TYR A 304 6.86 -9.95 -24.51
N LEU A 305 5.83 -9.07 -24.59
CA LEU A 305 5.66 -7.98 -23.62
C LEU A 305 5.46 -8.49 -22.19
N TRP A 306 4.92 -9.70 -22.04
CA TRP A 306 4.75 -10.34 -20.75
C TRP A 306 6.07 -10.82 -20.17
N GLU A 307 6.85 -11.56 -20.96
CA GLU A 307 8.14 -12.12 -20.56
C GLU A 307 9.19 -11.05 -20.30
N SER A 308 9.17 -9.96 -21.08
CA SER A 308 10.16 -8.88 -20.97
C SER A 308 10.15 -8.17 -19.61
N ARG A 309 9.03 -8.20 -18.87
CA ARG A 309 8.96 -7.67 -17.49
C ARG A 309 9.85 -8.45 -16.52
N ARG A 310 9.93 -9.77 -16.67
CA ARG A 310 10.81 -10.61 -15.84
C ARG A 310 12.27 -10.36 -16.18
N ASP A 311 12.60 -10.25 -17.46
CA ASP A 311 13.97 -9.97 -17.90
C ASP A 311 14.43 -8.60 -17.41
N LEU A 312 13.54 -7.60 -17.47
CA LEU A 312 13.78 -6.30 -16.89
C LEU A 312 14.01 -6.40 -15.38
N ALA A 313 13.15 -7.10 -14.64
CA ALA A 313 13.33 -7.29 -13.20
C ALA A 313 14.67 -7.97 -12.85
N LEU A 314 15.11 -8.96 -13.64
CA LEU A 314 16.41 -9.61 -13.49
C LEU A 314 17.56 -8.63 -13.70
N ALA A 315 17.50 -7.84 -14.77
CA ALA A 315 18.53 -6.85 -15.10
C ALA A 315 18.65 -5.78 -14.01
N LEU A 316 17.52 -5.26 -13.54
CA LEU A 316 17.48 -4.27 -12.45
C LEU A 316 18.01 -4.84 -11.13
N ALA A 317 17.66 -6.07 -10.79
CA ALA A 317 18.17 -6.72 -9.59
C ALA A 317 19.68 -6.98 -9.66
N GLY A 318 20.18 -7.40 -10.83
CA GLY A 318 21.63 -7.51 -11.06
C GLY A 318 22.33 -6.17 -10.87
N LEU A 319 21.81 -5.11 -11.48
CA LEU A 319 22.38 -3.76 -11.40
C LEU A 319 22.45 -3.23 -9.97
N VAL A 320 21.39 -3.38 -9.17
CA VAL A 320 21.42 -2.95 -7.75
C VAL A 320 22.48 -3.71 -6.96
N ARG A 321 22.61 -5.02 -7.18
CA ARG A 321 23.60 -5.86 -6.49
C ARG A 321 25.03 -5.44 -6.84
N ASP A 322 25.29 -5.16 -8.12
CA ASP A 322 26.59 -4.69 -8.59
C ASP A 322 26.96 -3.33 -8.00
N LEU A 323 25.98 -2.43 -7.86
CA LEU A 323 26.18 -1.08 -7.32
C LEU A 323 26.35 -1.05 -5.80
N ALA A 324 25.62 -1.90 -5.06
CA ALA A 324 25.62 -1.87 -3.60
C ALA A 324 26.86 -2.54 -2.96
N GLY A 325 27.49 -3.50 -3.65
CA GLY A 325 28.54 -4.35 -3.07
C GLY A 325 28.00 -5.39 -2.09
N GLY A 326 28.82 -6.38 -1.69
CA GLY A 326 28.37 -7.51 -0.86
C GLY A 326 28.67 -7.36 0.64
N PRO A 327 27.74 -7.73 1.55
CA PRO A 327 26.33 -8.09 1.31
C PRO A 327 25.43 -6.85 1.13
N GLY A 328 24.76 -6.76 -0.02
CA GLY A 328 23.91 -5.63 -0.40
C GLY A 328 22.47 -5.73 0.12
N PRO A 329 21.63 -4.70 -0.10
CA PRO A 329 20.22 -4.70 0.29
C PRO A 329 19.41 -5.73 -0.50
N LEU A 330 18.24 -6.10 0.02
CA LEU A 330 17.28 -6.91 -0.73
C LEU A 330 16.73 -6.11 -1.90
N VAL A 331 16.52 -6.75 -3.04
CA VAL A 331 15.84 -6.14 -4.19
C VAL A 331 14.40 -6.61 -4.24
N ALA A 332 13.46 -5.67 -4.35
CA ALA A 332 12.05 -5.97 -4.55
C ALA A 332 11.54 -5.47 -5.89
N VAL A 333 10.55 -6.17 -6.43
CA VAL A 333 9.81 -5.73 -7.62
C VAL A 333 8.45 -5.21 -7.20
N ARG A 334 8.05 -4.06 -7.72
CA ARG A 334 6.71 -3.50 -7.55
C ARG A 334 5.93 -3.63 -8.86
N SER A 335 4.65 -3.94 -8.77
CA SER A 335 3.74 -3.89 -9.92
C SER A 335 2.33 -3.67 -9.42
N ALA A 336 1.58 -2.80 -10.11
CA ALA A 336 0.15 -2.65 -9.89
C ALA A 336 -0.55 -3.93 -10.37
N ASP A 337 -0.20 -4.45 -11.56
CA ASP A 337 -0.70 -5.72 -12.09
C ASP A 337 -0.08 -6.92 -11.34
N PRO A 338 -0.85 -7.68 -10.53
CA PRO A 338 -0.29 -8.73 -9.67
C PRO A 338 0.02 -10.01 -10.43
N LEU A 339 -0.53 -10.16 -11.63
CA LEU A 339 -0.14 -11.22 -12.54
C LEU A 339 1.27 -10.93 -13.08
N ALA A 340 1.56 -9.68 -13.44
CA ALA A 340 2.90 -9.24 -13.79
C ALA A 340 3.86 -9.33 -12.58
N LEU A 341 3.37 -8.99 -11.38
CA LEU A 341 4.13 -9.10 -10.13
C LEU A 341 4.58 -10.55 -9.89
N HIS A 342 3.67 -11.52 -10.00
CA HIS A 342 3.98 -12.93 -9.83
C HIS A 342 5.13 -13.37 -10.75
N HIS A 343 5.03 -13.02 -12.04
CA HIS A 343 6.00 -13.43 -13.04
C HIS A 343 7.38 -12.77 -12.81
N ALA A 344 7.41 -11.50 -12.42
CA ALA A 344 8.63 -10.75 -12.17
C ALA A 344 9.27 -11.03 -10.80
N ALA A 345 8.50 -11.39 -9.78
CA ALA A 345 8.99 -11.67 -8.43
C ALA A 345 10.01 -12.83 -8.38
N ALA A 346 9.96 -13.75 -9.35
CA ALA A 346 10.96 -14.82 -9.48
C ALA A 346 12.40 -14.29 -9.65
N ALA A 347 12.56 -13.08 -10.17
CA ALA A 347 13.84 -12.40 -10.41
C ALA A 347 14.39 -11.65 -9.18
N ALA A 348 13.57 -11.45 -8.15
CA ALA A 348 13.84 -10.57 -7.03
C ALA A 348 13.88 -11.32 -5.69
N ASP A 349 14.27 -10.62 -4.63
CA ASP A 349 14.32 -11.14 -3.28
C ASP A 349 12.95 -11.01 -2.58
N ALA A 350 12.16 -10.01 -2.96
CA ALA A 350 10.79 -9.76 -2.47
C ALA A 350 9.87 -9.16 -3.55
N ALA A 351 8.57 -9.17 -3.27
CA ALA A 351 7.55 -8.51 -4.07
C ALA A 351 6.92 -7.35 -3.26
N VAL A 352 6.74 -6.19 -3.89
CA VAL A 352 5.98 -5.07 -3.32
C VAL A 352 4.62 -5.04 -3.98
N PHE A 353 3.60 -5.17 -3.14
CA PHE A 353 2.20 -5.17 -3.52
C PHE A 353 1.56 -3.85 -3.10
N ASP A 354 0.89 -3.21 -4.03
CA ASP A 354 0.32 -1.88 -3.84
C ASP A 354 -1.14 -1.85 -4.33
N ALA A 355 -2.02 -2.45 -3.52
CA ALA A 355 -3.46 -2.36 -3.74
C ALA A 355 -4.14 -1.95 -2.43
N PRO A 356 -4.64 -0.70 -2.32
CA PRO A 356 -5.27 -0.20 -1.09
C PRO A 356 -6.50 -1.01 -0.71
N LEU A 357 -6.69 -1.25 0.59
CA LEU A 357 -7.94 -1.82 1.09
C LEU A 357 -8.94 -0.69 1.35
N ARG A 358 -10.03 -0.64 0.59
CA ARG A 358 -11.08 0.37 0.79
C ARG A 358 -12.16 -0.18 1.71
N PHE A 359 -12.35 0.46 2.86
CA PHE A 359 -13.50 0.19 3.73
C PHE A 359 -14.71 1.00 3.27
N LEU A 360 -15.84 0.32 3.03
CA LEU A 360 -17.06 0.89 2.48
C LEU A 360 -18.14 1.07 3.56
N PRO A 361 -19.03 2.08 3.44
CA PRO A 361 -20.15 2.26 4.38
C PRO A 361 -21.20 1.15 4.25
N ASP A 362 -22.03 0.99 5.27
CA ASP A 362 -23.19 0.09 5.24
C ASP A 362 -24.27 0.70 4.30
N PRO A 363 -25.06 -0.08 3.52
CA PRO A 363 -25.26 -1.54 3.51
C PRO A 363 -24.29 -2.35 2.65
N MET A 364 -23.22 -1.72 2.12
CA MET A 364 -22.27 -2.40 1.23
C MET A 364 -21.43 -3.44 1.99
N PRO A 365 -20.86 -4.46 1.31
CA PRO A 365 -19.80 -5.28 1.90
C PRO A 365 -18.69 -4.39 2.46
N LEU A 366 -18.15 -4.73 3.62
CA LEU A 366 -17.14 -3.89 4.30
C LEU A 366 -15.94 -3.55 3.41
N THR A 367 -15.50 -4.47 2.54
CA THR A 367 -14.38 -4.26 1.60
C THR A 367 -14.59 -5.02 0.30
N ASP A 368 -13.96 -4.59 -0.78
CA ASP A 368 -13.67 -5.45 -1.95
C ASP A 368 -12.63 -6.51 -1.58
N ALA A 369 -12.76 -7.74 -2.09
CA ALA A 369 -11.77 -8.79 -1.86
C ALA A 369 -10.79 -9.00 -3.01
N ALA A 370 -10.90 -8.24 -4.10
CA ALA A 370 -9.89 -8.26 -5.16
C ALA A 370 -8.47 -8.01 -4.61
N PRO A 371 -8.20 -7.01 -3.73
CA PRO A 371 -6.86 -6.82 -3.16
C PRO A 371 -6.32 -8.05 -2.40
N LEU A 372 -7.21 -8.84 -1.78
CA LEU A 372 -6.83 -10.02 -1.00
C LEU A 372 -6.57 -11.23 -1.89
N TYR A 373 -7.41 -11.44 -2.90
CA TYR A 373 -7.17 -12.43 -3.94
C TYR A 373 -5.83 -12.18 -4.66
N LEU A 374 -5.54 -10.92 -4.96
CA LEU A 374 -4.30 -10.52 -5.61
C LEU A 374 -3.07 -10.73 -4.71
N ALA A 375 -3.20 -10.54 -3.40
CA ALA A 375 -2.16 -10.90 -2.44
C ALA A 375 -1.89 -12.42 -2.44
N GLU A 376 -2.94 -13.26 -2.51
CA GLU A 376 -2.77 -14.72 -2.65
C GLU A 376 -2.08 -15.11 -3.97
N LEU A 377 -2.42 -14.43 -5.07
CA LEU A 377 -1.78 -14.64 -6.37
C LEU A 377 -0.29 -14.26 -6.30
N ALA A 378 0.05 -13.11 -5.74
CA ALA A 378 1.43 -12.68 -5.55
C ALA A 378 2.21 -13.68 -4.68
N ARG A 379 1.57 -14.24 -3.63
CA ARG A 379 2.18 -15.18 -2.68
C ARG A 379 2.64 -16.46 -3.37
N SER A 380 1.92 -16.90 -4.41
CA SER A 380 2.30 -18.09 -5.18
C SER A 380 3.67 -17.98 -5.87
N ALA A 381 4.26 -16.77 -5.95
CA ALA A 381 5.64 -16.61 -6.41
C ALA A 381 6.68 -17.18 -5.42
N GLY A 382 6.28 -17.47 -4.17
CA GLY A 382 7.16 -18.04 -3.14
C GLY A 382 8.18 -17.05 -2.59
N LYS A 383 7.88 -15.76 -2.67
CA LYS A 383 8.72 -14.65 -2.19
C LYS A 383 8.00 -13.87 -1.08
N PRO A 384 8.73 -13.19 -0.18
CA PRO A 384 8.12 -12.31 0.80
C PRO A 384 7.37 -11.17 0.11
N ILE A 385 6.16 -10.88 0.58
CA ILE A 385 5.34 -9.77 0.08
C ILE A 385 5.37 -8.62 1.07
N ALA A 386 5.80 -7.45 0.61
CA ALA A 386 5.59 -6.18 1.30
C ALA A 386 4.32 -5.51 0.76
N ASP A 387 3.26 -5.47 1.55
CA ASP A 387 2.02 -4.78 1.20
C ASP A 387 2.12 -3.31 1.62
N ILE A 388 2.20 -2.41 0.64
CA ILE A 388 2.32 -0.97 0.85
C ILE A 388 1.04 -0.20 0.50
N GLY A 389 -0.04 -0.90 0.11
CA GLY A 389 -1.27 -0.24 -0.36
C GLY A 389 -2.05 0.48 0.74
N GLY A 390 -1.82 0.15 2.00
CA GLY A 390 -2.54 0.73 3.13
C GLY A 390 -4.06 0.50 3.08
N TYR A 391 -4.82 1.36 3.76
CA TYR A 391 -6.28 1.32 3.74
C TYR A 391 -6.90 2.73 3.78
N THR A 392 -8.16 2.83 3.34
CA THR A 392 -8.97 4.04 3.49
C THR A 392 -10.26 3.73 4.24
N ALA A 393 -10.67 4.60 5.16
CA ALA A 393 -11.95 4.51 5.87
C ALA A 393 -12.84 5.71 5.54
N PRO A 394 -14.18 5.58 5.63
CA PRO A 394 -15.09 6.71 5.44
C PRO A 394 -14.78 7.86 6.43
N PRO A 395 -14.80 9.14 5.99
CA PRO A 395 -14.43 10.29 6.84
C PRO A 395 -15.21 10.38 8.16
N GLU A 396 -16.47 9.94 8.16
CA GLU A 396 -17.39 9.94 9.30
C GLU A 396 -17.14 8.80 10.32
N THR A 397 -16.15 7.93 10.07
CA THR A 397 -15.85 6.78 10.94
C THR A 397 -15.34 7.29 12.30
N PRO A 398 -16.01 6.94 13.42
CA PRO A 398 -15.59 7.39 14.75
C PRO A 398 -14.24 6.75 15.16
N PRO A 399 -13.45 7.38 16.06
CA PRO A 399 -12.10 6.93 16.39
C PRO A 399 -12.00 5.48 16.87
N TRP A 400 -12.98 5.01 17.65
CA TRP A 400 -13.01 3.62 18.13
C TRP A 400 -13.15 2.61 16.98
N GLN A 401 -13.99 2.94 15.98
CA GLN A 401 -14.19 2.11 14.81
C GLN A 401 -12.96 2.19 13.89
N GLN A 402 -12.32 3.34 13.76
CA GLN A 402 -11.05 3.45 13.03
C GLN A 402 -9.96 2.56 13.63
N ALA A 403 -9.89 2.45 14.97
CA ALA A 403 -8.96 1.54 15.64
C ALA A 403 -9.28 0.07 15.36
N ALA A 404 -10.57 -0.30 15.36
CA ALA A 404 -11.01 -1.64 14.96
C ALA A 404 -10.63 -1.95 13.49
N LEU A 405 -10.84 -0.99 12.57
CA LEU A 405 -10.46 -1.13 11.16
C LEU A 405 -8.94 -1.23 10.96
N LEU A 406 -8.13 -0.51 11.76
CA LEU A 406 -6.68 -0.66 11.76
C LEU A 406 -6.26 -2.08 12.15
N ARG A 407 -6.82 -2.61 13.25
CA ARG A 407 -6.56 -3.99 13.69
C ARG A 407 -7.01 -5.00 12.63
N HIS A 408 -8.21 -4.81 12.07
CA HIS A 408 -8.76 -5.63 11.00
C HIS A 408 -7.84 -5.66 9.78
N PHE A 409 -7.37 -4.49 9.33
CA PHE A 409 -6.43 -4.37 8.22
C PHE A 409 -5.15 -5.18 8.48
N ILE A 410 -4.49 -4.97 9.62
CA ILE A 410 -3.24 -5.67 9.97
C ILE A 410 -3.46 -7.19 9.93
N TRP A 411 -4.47 -7.69 10.65
CA TRP A 411 -4.76 -9.11 10.73
C TRP A 411 -5.12 -9.72 9.39
N ARG A 412 -6.01 -9.08 8.64
CA ARG A 412 -6.50 -9.62 7.38
C ARG A 412 -5.41 -9.64 6.31
N ARG A 413 -4.53 -8.64 6.26
CA ARG A 413 -3.37 -8.67 5.36
C ARG A 413 -2.37 -9.77 5.72
N CYS A 414 -2.06 -9.95 7.00
CA CYS A 414 -1.19 -11.05 7.45
C CYS A 414 -1.83 -12.41 7.17
N TRP A 415 -3.15 -12.52 7.34
CA TRP A 415 -3.91 -13.69 6.94
C TRP A 415 -3.67 -13.99 5.46
N HIS A 416 -3.82 -13.02 4.56
CA HIS A 416 -3.58 -13.25 3.12
C HIS A 416 -2.12 -13.26 2.67
N GLY A 417 -1.17 -13.41 3.60
CA GLY A 417 0.23 -13.70 3.29
C GLY A 417 1.15 -12.49 3.15
N ALA A 418 0.68 -11.30 3.55
CA ALA A 418 1.58 -10.16 3.69
C ALA A 418 2.67 -10.50 4.73
N SER A 419 3.93 -10.31 4.33
CA SER A 419 5.11 -10.52 5.16
C SER A 419 5.73 -9.21 5.65
N ALA A 420 5.34 -8.08 5.04
CA ALA A 420 5.57 -6.75 5.57
C ALA A 420 4.36 -5.85 5.29
N LEU A 421 4.18 -4.81 6.09
CA LEU A 421 3.03 -3.90 6.01
C LEU A 421 3.44 -2.43 5.98
N ALA A 422 2.75 -1.62 5.19
CA ALA A 422 2.73 -0.17 5.37
C ALA A 422 1.40 0.28 5.98
N LEU A 423 1.48 1.05 7.07
CA LEU A 423 0.31 1.61 7.73
C LEU A 423 0.10 3.06 7.27
N PRO A 424 -1.11 3.43 6.80
CA PRO A 424 -1.40 4.80 6.38
C PRO A 424 -1.41 5.75 7.59
N PRO A 425 -1.19 7.06 7.38
CA PRO A 425 -1.41 8.06 8.42
C PRO A 425 -2.89 8.07 8.84
N ALA A 426 -3.18 7.79 10.11
CA ALA A 426 -4.55 7.78 10.68
C ALA A 426 -4.65 8.66 11.94
N GLY A 427 -3.88 9.75 11.97
CA GLY A 427 -3.86 10.70 13.08
C GLY A 427 -3.61 10.01 14.43
N ARG A 428 -4.42 10.33 15.44
CA ARG A 428 -4.25 9.80 16.81
C ARG A 428 -4.52 8.30 16.93
N VAL A 429 -5.31 7.69 16.03
CA VAL A 429 -5.63 6.26 16.06
C VAL A 429 -4.38 5.39 15.91
N LEU A 430 -3.34 5.91 15.26
CA LEU A 430 -2.06 5.24 15.11
C LEU A 430 -1.34 4.94 16.42
N ALA A 431 -1.69 5.63 17.50
CA ALA A 431 -1.20 5.33 18.83
C ALA A 431 -1.52 3.86 19.23
N ALA A 432 -2.56 3.25 18.65
CA ALA A 432 -2.89 1.83 18.84
C ALA A 432 -2.02 0.86 18.01
N ALA A 433 -1.32 1.33 16.97
CA ALA A 433 -0.53 0.49 16.06
C ALA A 433 0.54 -0.37 16.75
N PRO A 434 1.34 0.14 17.73
CA PRO A 434 2.31 -0.69 18.45
C PRO A 434 1.69 -1.94 19.09
N ARG A 435 0.47 -1.81 19.64
CA ARG A 435 -0.25 -2.92 20.28
C ARG A 435 -0.65 -3.98 19.25
N PHE A 436 -1.31 -3.55 18.18
CA PHE A 436 -1.81 -4.48 17.16
C PHE A 436 -0.66 -5.13 16.37
N MET A 437 0.45 -4.41 16.16
CA MET A 437 1.65 -4.99 15.57
C MET A 437 2.36 -5.97 16.51
N ALA A 438 2.39 -5.71 17.82
CA ALA A 438 2.92 -6.68 18.80
C ALA A 438 2.08 -7.96 18.85
N GLU A 439 0.74 -7.82 18.86
CA GLU A 439 -0.21 -8.92 18.72
C GLU A 439 0.06 -9.74 17.44
N ALA A 440 0.10 -9.09 16.28
CA ALA A 440 0.32 -9.77 15.00
C ALA A 440 1.69 -10.45 14.92
N ARG A 441 2.77 -9.80 15.41
CA ARG A 441 4.12 -10.36 15.45
C ARG A 441 4.22 -11.60 16.35
N ALA A 442 3.49 -11.64 17.47
CA ALA A 442 3.49 -12.79 18.37
C ALA A 442 3.02 -14.07 17.66
N VAL A 443 1.97 -13.95 16.85
CA VAL A 443 1.35 -15.08 16.14
C VAL A 443 1.88 -15.25 14.72
N PHE A 444 2.67 -14.31 14.21
CA PHE A 444 3.15 -14.31 12.84
C PHE A 444 3.85 -15.61 12.43
N PRO A 445 4.67 -16.29 13.26
CA PRO A 445 5.23 -17.59 12.90
C PRO A 445 4.16 -18.64 12.52
N ILE A 446 2.97 -18.59 13.15
CA ILE A 446 1.83 -19.47 12.81
C ILE A 446 1.17 -19.01 11.52
N LEU A 447 0.99 -17.70 11.33
CA LEU A 447 0.40 -17.14 10.10
C LEU A 447 1.29 -17.36 8.87
N ALA A 448 2.61 -17.30 9.06
CA ALA A 448 3.68 -17.46 8.08
C ALA A 448 3.86 -18.91 7.62
N ALA A 449 3.60 -19.89 8.49
CA ALA A 449 3.77 -21.32 8.21
C ALA A 449 2.75 -21.90 7.22
N ARG A 450 1.88 -21.07 6.63
CA ARG A 450 0.84 -21.48 5.68
C ARG A 450 1.33 -22.32 4.49
N GLY A 451 2.62 -22.31 4.15
CA GLY A 451 3.20 -23.20 3.14
C GLY A 451 3.26 -24.68 3.54
N GLU A 452 3.12 -24.99 4.84
CA GLU A 452 3.09 -26.35 5.38
C GLU A 452 1.67 -26.94 5.36
N ASP A 453 0.63 -26.12 5.55
CA ASP A 453 -0.77 -26.55 5.54
C ASP A 453 -1.25 -26.86 4.09
N PRO A 454 -1.65 -28.11 3.78
CA PRO A 454 -2.16 -28.45 2.45
C PRO A 454 -3.46 -27.68 2.17
N ALA A 455 -3.51 -26.95 1.05
CA ALA A 455 -4.74 -26.33 0.59
C ALA A 455 -5.62 -27.40 -0.10
N PRO A 456 -6.82 -27.73 0.42
CA PRO A 456 -7.68 -28.73 -0.20
C PRO A 456 -8.21 -28.29 -1.58
N ILE A 457 -8.16 -26.99 -1.87
CA ILE A 457 -8.59 -26.42 -3.15
C ILE A 457 -7.43 -25.62 -3.77
N VAL A 458 -7.16 -25.90 -5.05
CA VAL A 458 -6.32 -25.05 -5.90
C VAL A 458 -7.23 -24.29 -6.86
N LEU A 459 -7.14 -22.97 -6.89
CA LEU A 459 -7.79 -22.14 -7.89
C LEU A 459 -6.78 -21.74 -8.95
N LEU A 460 -7.05 -22.15 -10.18
CA LEU A 460 -6.25 -21.84 -11.34
C LEU A 460 -6.55 -20.42 -11.82
N HIS A 461 -5.57 -19.53 -11.73
CA HIS A 461 -5.65 -18.19 -12.32
C HIS A 461 -5.33 -18.29 -13.83
N PRO A 462 -6.30 -18.05 -14.74
CA PRO A 462 -6.18 -18.36 -16.17
C PRO A 462 -5.38 -17.29 -16.93
N THR A 463 -4.07 -17.28 -16.70
CA THR A 463 -3.10 -16.28 -17.20
C THR A 463 -3.18 -16.13 -18.72
N GLU A 464 -3.12 -17.24 -19.45
CA GLU A 464 -3.17 -17.27 -20.92
C GLU A 464 -4.51 -16.77 -21.48
N THR A 465 -5.62 -16.96 -20.74
CA THR A 465 -6.93 -16.43 -21.16
C THR A 465 -7.03 -14.91 -20.93
N LEU A 466 -6.51 -14.41 -19.81
CA LEU A 466 -6.68 -13.00 -19.43
C LEU A 466 -5.72 -12.04 -20.16
N ARG A 467 -4.53 -12.52 -20.52
CA ARG A 467 -3.49 -11.75 -21.22
C ARG A 467 -4.00 -11.03 -22.49
N PRO A 468 -4.73 -11.68 -23.42
CA PRO A 468 -5.21 -11.03 -24.64
C PRO A 468 -6.42 -10.11 -24.43
N LEU A 469 -7.06 -10.11 -23.25
CA LEU A 469 -8.26 -9.30 -23.02
C LEU A 469 -7.91 -7.80 -22.87
N PRO A 470 -8.77 -6.90 -23.38
CA PRO A 470 -8.73 -5.47 -23.07
C PRO A 470 -8.82 -5.23 -21.56
N ALA A 471 -8.31 -4.08 -21.08
CA ALA A 471 -8.26 -3.76 -19.65
C ALA A 471 -9.65 -3.85 -18.96
N GLU A 472 -10.70 -3.31 -19.57
CA GLU A 472 -12.07 -3.34 -19.03
C GLU A 472 -12.57 -4.78 -18.86
N ARG A 473 -12.47 -5.61 -19.91
CA ARG A 473 -12.88 -7.02 -19.85
C ARG A 473 -12.01 -7.84 -18.90
N ARG A 474 -10.72 -7.51 -18.77
CA ARG A 474 -9.83 -8.16 -17.82
C ARG A 474 -10.26 -7.86 -16.38
N SER A 475 -10.67 -6.63 -16.08
CA SER A 475 -11.21 -6.26 -14.77
C SER A 475 -12.51 -6.99 -14.45
N GLU A 476 -13.43 -7.10 -15.41
CA GLU A 476 -14.67 -7.89 -15.25
C GLU A 476 -14.37 -9.38 -15.05
N ALA A 477 -13.45 -9.94 -15.83
CA ALA A 477 -13.01 -11.32 -15.69
C ALA A 477 -12.33 -11.58 -14.34
N LEU A 478 -11.51 -10.64 -13.86
CA LEU A 478 -10.90 -10.71 -12.54
C LEU A 478 -11.96 -10.71 -11.43
N ALA A 479 -12.94 -9.81 -11.49
CA ALA A 479 -14.04 -9.79 -10.53
C ALA A 479 -14.80 -11.12 -10.50
N HIS A 480 -15.04 -11.73 -11.67
CA HIS A 480 -15.65 -13.07 -11.76
C HIS A 480 -14.80 -14.15 -11.09
N ILE A 481 -13.48 -14.15 -11.31
CA ILE A 481 -12.55 -15.13 -10.71
C ILE A 481 -12.43 -14.93 -9.19
N VAL A 482 -12.33 -13.68 -8.74
CA VAL A 482 -12.31 -13.32 -7.30
C VAL A 482 -13.54 -13.87 -6.61
N ALA A 483 -14.70 -13.79 -7.27
CA ALA A 483 -15.95 -14.25 -6.71
C ALA A 483 -16.01 -15.80 -6.58
N TRP A 484 -15.33 -16.56 -7.46
CA TRP A 484 -15.12 -18.01 -7.27
C TRP A 484 -14.22 -18.31 -6.07
N TRP A 485 -13.17 -17.52 -5.87
CA TRP A 485 -12.27 -17.65 -4.72
C TRP A 485 -12.99 -17.34 -3.40
N GLN A 486 -13.74 -16.23 -3.36
CA GLN A 486 -14.49 -15.78 -2.18
C GLN A 486 -15.51 -16.80 -1.68
N ALA A 487 -16.13 -17.57 -2.58
CA ALA A 487 -17.11 -18.61 -2.23
C ALA A 487 -16.60 -19.61 -1.18
N PHE A 488 -15.27 -19.78 -1.11
CA PHE A 488 -14.56 -20.69 -0.22
C PHE A 488 -13.76 -19.95 0.86
N ALA A 489 -12.97 -18.95 0.45
CA ALA A 489 -12.08 -18.21 1.36
C ALA A 489 -12.86 -17.53 2.50
N ALA A 490 -14.01 -16.91 2.18
CA ALA A 490 -14.87 -16.24 3.16
C ALA A 490 -15.49 -17.20 4.21
N ARG A 491 -15.42 -18.52 3.99
CA ARG A 491 -15.95 -19.54 4.92
C ARG A 491 -14.84 -20.35 5.58
N GLY A 492 -13.59 -19.99 5.40
CA GLY A 492 -12.45 -20.66 6.05
C GLY A 492 -11.99 -21.94 5.42
N VAL A 493 -12.31 -22.14 4.14
CA VAL A 493 -11.63 -23.15 3.32
C VAL A 493 -10.35 -22.55 2.77
N ASN A 494 -9.20 -23.17 3.03
CA ASN A 494 -7.93 -22.70 2.48
C ASN A 494 -7.89 -22.97 0.96
N VAL A 495 -7.72 -21.89 0.18
CA VAL A 495 -7.61 -21.95 -1.28
C VAL A 495 -6.23 -21.45 -1.70
N ALA A 496 -5.47 -22.29 -2.41
CA ALA A 496 -4.23 -21.87 -3.05
C ALA A 496 -4.53 -21.30 -4.43
N VAL A 497 -4.12 -20.06 -4.70
CA VAL A 497 -4.25 -19.45 -6.03
C VAL A 497 -2.95 -19.69 -6.79
N VAL A 498 -3.03 -20.31 -7.98
CA VAL A 498 -1.85 -20.65 -8.79
C VAL A 498 -2.08 -20.21 -10.25
N PRO A 499 -1.15 -19.46 -10.86
CA PRO A 499 -1.19 -19.16 -12.29
C PRO A 499 -1.16 -20.43 -13.13
N SER A 500 -2.01 -20.50 -14.16
CA SER A 500 -2.09 -21.63 -15.08
C SER A 500 -0.75 -22.02 -15.71
N GLU A 501 0.08 -21.07 -16.09
CA GLU A 501 1.42 -21.32 -16.65
C GLU A 501 2.44 -21.86 -15.62
N LYS A 502 2.12 -21.82 -14.32
CA LYS A 502 3.00 -22.22 -13.21
C LYS A 502 2.51 -23.42 -12.42
N LEU A 503 1.35 -23.99 -12.75
CA LEU A 503 0.82 -25.17 -12.07
C LEU A 503 1.81 -26.33 -12.13
N ARG A 504 2.11 -26.93 -10.98
CA ARG A 504 3.01 -28.08 -10.85
C ARG A 504 2.29 -29.26 -10.20
N LEU A 505 2.86 -30.44 -10.37
CA LEU A 505 2.38 -31.65 -9.70
C LEU A 505 2.33 -31.50 -8.17
N GLN A 506 3.29 -30.78 -7.57
CA GLN A 506 3.34 -30.54 -6.12
C GLN A 506 2.12 -29.77 -5.60
N ASP A 507 1.57 -28.85 -6.41
CA ASP A 507 0.35 -28.11 -6.05
C ASP A 507 -0.86 -29.05 -6.00
N LEU A 508 -0.89 -30.03 -6.92
CA LEU A 508 -1.99 -30.98 -7.07
C LEU A 508 -1.91 -32.16 -6.09
N GLN A 509 -0.72 -32.58 -5.68
CA GLN A 509 -0.51 -33.69 -4.73
C GLN A 509 -1.21 -33.48 -3.39
N ARG A 510 -1.46 -32.23 -3.01
CA ARG A 510 -2.08 -31.84 -1.74
C ARG A 510 -3.54 -31.39 -1.90
N ALA A 511 -3.99 -31.20 -3.14
CA ALA A 511 -5.32 -30.71 -3.45
C ALA A 511 -6.33 -31.87 -3.55
N ARG A 512 -7.58 -31.58 -3.22
CA ARG A 512 -8.73 -32.46 -3.48
C ARG A 512 -9.59 -31.93 -4.63
N ALA A 513 -9.60 -30.61 -4.83
CA ALA A 513 -10.27 -29.98 -5.95
C ALA A 513 -9.40 -28.93 -6.65
N VAL A 514 -9.63 -28.78 -7.96
CA VAL A 514 -9.08 -27.70 -8.79
C VAL A 514 -10.23 -26.89 -9.40
N LEU A 515 -10.26 -25.59 -9.11
CA LEU A 515 -11.21 -24.64 -9.68
C LEU A 515 -10.57 -23.97 -10.90
N CYS A 516 -11.26 -23.99 -12.03
CA CYS A 516 -10.78 -23.45 -13.31
C CYS A 516 -11.79 -22.44 -13.90
N PRO A 517 -12.05 -21.30 -13.23
CA PRO A 517 -12.90 -20.25 -13.78
C PRO A 517 -12.25 -19.66 -15.03
N LEU A 518 -13.02 -19.42 -16.09
CA LEU A 518 -12.55 -18.80 -17.34
C LEU A 518 -11.26 -19.43 -17.94
N ALA A 519 -10.98 -20.71 -17.67
CA ALA A 519 -9.78 -21.40 -18.16
C ALA A 519 -9.90 -21.82 -19.64
N PHE A 520 -10.24 -20.88 -20.53
CA PHE A 520 -10.45 -21.11 -21.95
C PHE A 520 -9.17 -21.51 -22.70
N VAL A 521 -8.07 -20.81 -22.42
CA VAL A 521 -6.73 -21.08 -22.95
C VAL A 521 -5.86 -21.64 -21.83
N VAL A 522 -5.32 -22.85 -22.03
CA VAL A 522 -4.38 -23.48 -21.11
C VAL A 522 -3.39 -24.30 -21.92
N ASN A 523 -2.09 -24.16 -21.66
CA ASN A 523 -1.06 -24.93 -22.36
C ASN A 523 -1.19 -26.47 -22.19
N ASP A 524 -0.55 -27.24 -23.06
CA ASP A 524 -0.68 -28.71 -23.07
C ASP A 524 -0.16 -29.36 -21.78
N THR A 525 0.89 -28.81 -21.15
CA THR A 525 1.45 -29.31 -19.89
C THR A 525 0.45 -29.14 -18.74
N THR A 526 -0.10 -27.95 -18.56
CA THR A 526 -1.06 -27.65 -17.49
C THR A 526 -2.34 -28.45 -17.68
N PHE A 527 -2.83 -28.60 -18.91
CA PHE A 527 -3.99 -29.44 -19.19
C PHE A 527 -3.74 -30.92 -18.86
N ALA A 528 -2.58 -31.46 -19.26
CA ALA A 528 -2.21 -32.83 -18.94
C ALA A 528 -2.15 -33.08 -17.43
N LEU A 529 -1.65 -32.11 -16.64
CA LEU A 529 -1.64 -32.18 -15.18
C LEU A 529 -3.06 -32.21 -14.59
N ILE A 530 -3.96 -31.36 -15.08
CA ILE A 530 -5.36 -31.30 -14.61
C ILE A 530 -6.11 -32.58 -15.01
N GLU A 531 -5.91 -33.07 -16.23
CA GLU A 531 -6.53 -34.30 -16.71
C GLU A 531 -6.05 -35.51 -15.88
N GLN A 532 -4.75 -35.60 -15.63
CA GLN A 532 -4.18 -36.65 -14.80
C GLN A 532 -4.71 -36.58 -13.36
N PHE A 533 -4.77 -35.38 -12.78
CA PHE A 533 -5.34 -35.17 -11.45
C PHE A 533 -6.79 -35.66 -11.34
N ALA A 534 -7.64 -35.37 -12.33
CA ALA A 534 -9.01 -35.88 -12.36
C ALA A 534 -9.02 -37.41 -12.47
N ARG A 535 -8.21 -38.00 -13.36
CA ARG A 535 -8.12 -39.45 -13.53
C ARG A 535 -7.70 -40.18 -12.24
N ASP A 536 -6.85 -39.55 -11.45
CA ASP A 536 -6.31 -40.08 -10.19
C ASP A 536 -7.25 -39.90 -8.99
N GLY A 537 -8.45 -39.33 -9.18
CA GLY A 537 -9.46 -39.18 -8.13
C GLY A 537 -9.79 -37.74 -7.73
N GLY A 538 -9.12 -36.76 -8.34
CA GLY A 538 -9.36 -35.35 -8.08
C GLY A 538 -10.68 -34.82 -8.63
N VAL A 539 -11.14 -33.70 -8.07
CA VAL A 539 -12.35 -33.00 -8.52
C VAL A 539 -11.97 -31.75 -9.30
N VAL A 540 -12.40 -31.64 -10.55
CA VAL A 540 -12.18 -30.44 -11.37
C VAL A 540 -13.51 -29.71 -11.51
N VAL A 541 -13.55 -28.41 -11.19
CA VAL A 541 -14.73 -27.57 -11.38
C VAL A 541 -14.39 -26.45 -12.36
N THR A 542 -15.13 -26.33 -13.44
CA THR A 542 -14.86 -25.38 -14.52
C THR A 542 -16.13 -24.82 -15.14
N GLU A 543 -16.00 -24.00 -16.18
CA GLU A 543 -17.09 -23.37 -16.91
C GLU A 543 -17.17 -23.86 -18.35
N TRP A 544 -18.29 -23.60 -19.03
CA TRP A 544 -18.45 -23.98 -20.43
C TRP A 544 -17.34 -23.40 -21.32
N GLY A 545 -16.82 -24.23 -22.23
CA GLY A 545 -15.74 -23.84 -23.13
C GLY A 545 -14.34 -23.87 -22.52
N ALA A 546 -14.19 -24.31 -21.26
CA ALA A 546 -12.86 -24.49 -20.67
C ALA A 546 -11.97 -25.44 -21.49
N PHE A 547 -10.68 -25.13 -21.48
CA PHE A 547 -9.59 -25.85 -22.13
C PHE A 547 -9.72 -25.99 -23.65
N ALA A 548 -10.62 -25.24 -24.30
CA ALA A 548 -10.90 -25.36 -25.72
C ALA A 548 -9.70 -24.95 -26.61
N LYS A 549 -8.78 -24.14 -26.06
CA LYS A 549 -7.59 -23.64 -26.76
C LYS A 549 -6.30 -24.06 -26.07
N ARG A 550 -5.30 -24.40 -26.87
CA ARG A 550 -3.95 -24.79 -26.41
C ARG A 550 -3.07 -23.59 -26.07
N ASP A 551 -3.26 -22.48 -26.76
CA ASP A 551 -2.41 -21.31 -26.67
C ASP A 551 -3.10 -20.04 -27.18
N GLY A 552 -2.40 -18.90 -27.04
CA GLY A 552 -2.81 -17.60 -27.54
C GLY A 552 -2.90 -17.51 -29.07
N ALA A 553 -2.37 -18.49 -29.82
CA ALA A 553 -2.53 -18.58 -31.27
C ALA A 553 -3.90 -19.16 -31.69
N GLY A 554 -4.76 -19.51 -30.73
CA GLY A 554 -6.12 -19.97 -31.00
C GLY A 554 -6.20 -21.41 -31.51
N ARG A 555 -5.12 -22.20 -31.39
CA ARG A 555 -5.12 -23.62 -31.77
C ARG A 555 -6.07 -24.42 -30.88
N GLY A 556 -6.97 -25.19 -31.51
CA GLY A 556 -8.00 -25.95 -30.81
C GLY A 556 -7.47 -27.17 -30.04
N ARG A 557 -8.19 -27.55 -28.98
CA ARG A 557 -8.03 -28.81 -28.24
C ARG A 557 -9.36 -29.56 -28.20
N GLU A 558 -9.31 -30.88 -28.34
CA GLU A 558 -10.47 -31.74 -28.13
C GLU A 558 -10.68 -31.95 -26.62
N THR A 559 -11.79 -31.44 -26.09
CA THR A 559 -12.13 -31.52 -24.65
C THR A 559 -13.35 -32.38 -24.37
N ARG A 560 -14.03 -32.87 -25.40
CA ARG A 560 -15.34 -33.55 -25.29
C ARG A 560 -15.34 -34.76 -24.37
N ARG A 561 -14.27 -35.57 -24.44
CA ARG A 561 -14.11 -36.76 -23.57
C ARG A 561 -13.82 -36.38 -22.13
N PHE A 562 -13.03 -35.34 -21.91
CA PHE A 562 -12.65 -34.87 -20.59
C PHE A 562 -13.83 -34.20 -19.86
N LEU A 563 -14.52 -33.27 -20.54
CA LEU A 563 -15.69 -32.57 -20.00
C LEU A 563 -16.97 -33.42 -20.04
N GLY A 564 -16.99 -34.48 -20.86
CA GLY A 564 -18.17 -35.32 -21.10
C GLY A 564 -19.30 -34.64 -21.87
N LEU A 565 -19.03 -33.48 -22.48
CA LEU A 565 -20.02 -32.69 -23.19
C LEU A 565 -19.40 -31.95 -24.39
N GLN A 566 -20.26 -31.46 -25.27
CA GLN A 566 -19.90 -30.60 -26.37
C GLN A 566 -20.74 -29.32 -26.35
N VAL A 567 -20.07 -28.16 -26.40
CA VAL A 567 -20.76 -26.88 -26.58
C VAL A 567 -21.26 -26.76 -28.01
N VAL A 568 -22.56 -26.54 -28.18
CA VAL A 568 -23.20 -26.38 -29.50
C VAL A 568 -23.24 -24.91 -29.88
N MET A 569 -23.75 -24.05 -28.97
CA MET A 569 -23.86 -22.60 -29.16
C MET A 569 -24.08 -21.88 -27.83
N ALA A 570 -23.96 -20.55 -27.81
CA ALA A 570 -24.40 -19.74 -26.67
C ALA A 570 -25.92 -19.92 -26.45
N ALA A 571 -26.32 -20.18 -25.22
CA ALA A 571 -27.74 -20.29 -24.88
C ALA A 571 -28.37 -18.91 -24.75
N ASN A 572 -29.58 -18.75 -25.29
CA ASN A 572 -30.38 -17.55 -25.10
C ASN A 572 -31.05 -17.57 -23.72
N VAL A 573 -30.28 -17.24 -22.68
CA VAL A 573 -30.77 -17.15 -21.30
C VAL A 573 -31.17 -15.69 -21.02
N PRO A 574 -32.39 -15.41 -20.53
CA PRO A 574 -32.80 -14.05 -20.20
C PRO A 574 -32.01 -13.49 -19.01
N PRO A 575 -31.88 -12.14 -18.88
CA PRO A 575 -31.19 -11.51 -17.76
C PRO A 575 -31.82 -11.82 -16.39
N ALA A 576 -33.13 -12.04 -16.34
CA ALA A 576 -33.84 -12.52 -15.16
C ALA A 576 -34.46 -13.88 -15.51
N ALA A 577 -34.19 -14.88 -14.69
CA ALA A 577 -34.67 -16.23 -14.92
C ALA A 577 -35.10 -16.90 -13.61
N ARG A 578 -35.99 -17.89 -13.73
CA ARG A 578 -36.44 -18.69 -12.59
C ARG A 578 -35.79 -20.06 -12.63
N LEU A 579 -35.18 -20.44 -11.52
CA LEU A 579 -34.65 -21.79 -11.31
C LEU A 579 -35.80 -22.79 -11.14
N SER A 580 -35.53 -24.07 -11.42
CA SER A 580 -36.47 -25.17 -11.15
C SER A 580 -36.82 -25.33 -9.67
N THR A 581 -36.05 -24.72 -8.77
CA THR A 581 -36.34 -24.60 -7.32
C THR A 581 -37.42 -23.56 -7.01
N GLY A 582 -37.79 -22.73 -7.99
CA GLY A 582 -38.72 -21.61 -7.83
C GLY A 582 -38.05 -20.27 -7.49
N GLU A 583 -36.74 -20.25 -7.24
CA GLU A 583 -35.94 -19.04 -6.98
C GLU A 583 -35.80 -18.18 -8.25
N GLU A 584 -35.97 -16.86 -8.12
CA GLU A 584 -35.69 -15.89 -9.18
C GLU A 584 -34.26 -15.39 -9.06
N ILE A 585 -33.53 -15.40 -10.19
CA ILE A 585 -32.13 -15.03 -10.26
C ILE A 585 -31.87 -14.03 -11.39
N ASP A 586 -30.97 -13.09 -11.13
CA ASP A 586 -30.43 -12.17 -12.13
C ASP A 586 -29.10 -12.70 -12.67
N ILE A 587 -29.05 -12.97 -13.97
CA ILE A 587 -27.95 -13.63 -14.68
C ILE A 587 -27.17 -12.57 -15.46
N ALA A 588 -25.96 -12.26 -14.96
CA ALA A 588 -25.02 -11.37 -15.61
C ALA A 588 -24.36 -12.05 -16.83
N PRO A 589 -24.04 -11.31 -17.90
CA PRO A 589 -23.25 -11.85 -19.00
C PRO A 589 -21.86 -12.29 -18.50
N ARG A 590 -21.34 -13.39 -19.04
CA ARG A 590 -19.98 -13.84 -18.74
C ARG A 590 -18.97 -12.86 -19.36
N PRO A 591 -17.94 -12.40 -18.62
CA PRO A 591 -16.97 -11.40 -19.11
C PRO A 591 -16.20 -11.81 -20.38
N LEU A 592 -16.02 -13.11 -20.61
CA LEU A 592 -15.21 -13.64 -21.70
C LEU A 592 -15.88 -13.48 -23.08
N ASP A 593 -17.16 -13.86 -23.17
CA ASP A 593 -17.90 -13.99 -24.43
C ASP A 593 -19.25 -13.27 -24.44
N GLY A 594 -19.63 -12.62 -23.33
CA GLY A 594 -20.92 -11.97 -23.16
C GLY A 594 -22.11 -12.93 -23.02
N ALA A 595 -21.88 -14.24 -23.08
CA ALA A 595 -22.95 -15.23 -23.01
C ALA A 595 -23.43 -15.42 -21.57
N ARG A 596 -24.73 -15.70 -21.40
CA ARG A 596 -25.33 -16.00 -20.08
C ARG A 596 -25.39 -17.49 -19.77
N GLY A 597 -25.16 -18.32 -20.76
CA GLY A 597 -25.00 -19.77 -20.63
C GLY A 597 -24.65 -20.42 -21.96
N ALA A 598 -24.48 -21.73 -21.95
CA ALA A 598 -24.19 -22.52 -23.15
C ALA A 598 -25.22 -23.62 -23.36
N SER A 599 -25.67 -23.77 -24.60
CA SER A 599 -26.38 -24.96 -25.04
C SER A 599 -25.36 -26.06 -25.29
N VAL A 600 -25.53 -27.20 -24.64
CA VAL A 600 -24.59 -28.32 -24.70
C VAL A 600 -25.28 -29.61 -25.07
N GLU A 601 -24.57 -30.45 -25.81
CA GLU A 601 -24.89 -31.86 -25.96
C GLU A 601 -24.13 -32.64 -24.89
N LEU A 602 -24.87 -33.36 -24.04
CA LEU A 602 -24.29 -34.23 -23.01
C LEU A 602 -23.95 -35.57 -23.64
N LEU A 603 -22.66 -35.91 -23.66
CA LEU A 603 -22.15 -37.13 -24.31
C LEU A 603 -21.89 -38.24 -23.29
N LEU A 604 -21.15 -37.88 -22.23
CA LEU A 604 -20.79 -38.75 -21.10
C LEU A 604 -21.18 -38.11 -19.76
N ALA A 605 -21.44 -36.80 -19.75
CA ALA A 605 -21.79 -36.05 -18.56
C ALA A 605 -23.29 -36.17 -18.23
N GLU A 606 -23.62 -36.10 -16.94
CA GLU A 606 -24.99 -36.03 -16.43
C GLU A 606 -25.32 -34.59 -15.98
N PRO A 607 -26.57 -34.13 -16.08
CA PRO A 607 -26.95 -32.81 -15.57
C PRO A 607 -26.80 -32.73 -14.05
N TYR A 608 -26.30 -31.60 -13.53
CA TYR A 608 -26.06 -31.36 -12.11
C TYR A 608 -26.68 -30.02 -11.66
N GLY A 609 -27.34 -30.02 -10.51
CA GLY A 609 -27.98 -28.83 -9.93
C GLY A 609 -29.35 -28.48 -10.55
N PRO A 610 -29.92 -27.31 -10.20
CA PRO A 610 -31.21 -26.86 -10.70
C PRO A 610 -31.17 -26.52 -12.20
N ARG A 611 -32.34 -26.35 -12.82
CA ARG A 611 -32.47 -25.95 -14.23
C ARG A 611 -32.91 -24.49 -14.38
N VAL A 612 -32.41 -23.81 -15.40
CA VAL A 612 -32.93 -22.54 -15.93
C VAL A 612 -33.71 -22.84 -17.21
N GLY A 613 -35.04 -22.85 -17.12
CA GLY A 613 -35.88 -23.37 -18.20
C GLY A 613 -35.57 -24.84 -18.49
N ARG A 614 -35.05 -25.14 -19.69
CA ARG A 614 -34.62 -26.50 -20.08
C ARG A 614 -33.13 -26.77 -19.84
N LEU A 615 -32.33 -25.75 -19.54
CA LEU A 615 -30.89 -25.86 -19.42
C LEU A 615 -30.50 -26.23 -17.99
N PRO A 616 -29.71 -27.30 -17.75
CA PRO A 616 -29.15 -27.54 -16.43
C PRO A 616 -28.09 -26.49 -16.10
N VAL A 617 -28.04 -26.08 -14.84
CA VAL A 617 -27.07 -25.07 -14.39
C VAL A 617 -25.63 -25.61 -14.41
N GLY A 618 -25.44 -26.91 -14.22
CA GLY A 618 -24.16 -27.58 -14.40
C GLY A 618 -24.30 -28.98 -15.00
N ALA A 619 -23.16 -29.61 -15.27
CA ALA A 619 -23.06 -31.02 -15.67
C ALA A 619 -21.84 -31.64 -14.99
N VAL A 620 -21.87 -32.96 -14.76
CA VAL A 620 -20.79 -33.72 -14.15
C VAL A 620 -20.40 -34.91 -15.02
N ASN A 621 -19.11 -35.05 -15.29
CA ASN A 621 -18.54 -36.19 -15.99
C ASN A 621 -17.62 -36.97 -15.05
N ARG A 622 -17.68 -38.30 -15.09
CA ARG A 622 -16.71 -39.14 -14.38
C ARG A 622 -15.50 -39.36 -15.27
N CYS A 623 -14.32 -38.96 -14.80
CA CYS A 623 -13.07 -39.11 -15.54
C CYS A 623 -12.08 -39.94 -14.71
N GLY A 624 -11.87 -41.21 -15.08
CA GLY A 624 -11.12 -42.15 -14.26
C GLY A 624 -11.77 -42.34 -12.88
N GLN A 625 -11.02 -42.09 -11.80
CA GLN A 625 -11.53 -42.16 -10.43
C GLN A 625 -12.15 -40.85 -9.92
N GLY A 626 -11.96 -39.74 -10.64
CA GLY A 626 -12.44 -38.43 -10.21
C GLY A 626 -13.59 -37.89 -11.06
N TYR A 627 -13.85 -36.60 -10.88
CA TYR A 627 -15.03 -35.93 -11.42
C TYR A 627 -14.67 -34.59 -12.05
N VAL A 628 -15.35 -34.27 -13.16
CA VAL A 628 -15.24 -32.99 -13.85
C VAL A 628 -16.62 -32.33 -13.89
N TYR A 629 -16.79 -31.28 -13.11
CA TYR A 629 -17.99 -30.46 -13.06
C TYR A 629 -17.84 -29.26 -14.00
N THR A 630 -18.82 -29.05 -14.87
CA THR A 630 -18.88 -27.89 -15.76
C THR A 630 -20.11 -27.06 -15.42
N VAL A 631 -19.92 -25.82 -14.98
CA VAL A 631 -20.97 -24.81 -14.83
C VAL A 631 -21.36 -24.32 -16.22
N LEU A 632 -22.66 -24.27 -16.52
CA LEU A 632 -23.22 -23.99 -17.85
C LEU A 632 -23.97 -22.66 -17.93
N VAL A 633 -24.15 -21.97 -16.81
CA VAL A 633 -24.87 -20.69 -16.67
C VAL A 633 -24.04 -19.72 -15.84
N SER A 634 -24.02 -18.44 -16.21
CA SER A 634 -23.36 -17.36 -15.44
C SER A 634 -24.19 -16.98 -14.21
N LEU A 635 -24.06 -17.74 -13.13
CA LEU A 635 -24.89 -17.58 -11.94
C LEU A 635 -24.55 -16.32 -11.12
N PRO A 636 -25.55 -15.67 -10.47
CA PRO A 636 -25.26 -14.65 -9.47
C PRO A 636 -24.54 -15.24 -8.25
N GLU A 637 -23.85 -14.38 -7.51
CA GLU A 637 -22.97 -14.73 -6.39
C GLU A 637 -23.57 -15.76 -5.43
N ARG A 638 -24.75 -15.47 -4.86
CA ARG A 638 -25.39 -16.36 -3.89
C ARG A 638 -25.62 -17.78 -4.43
N THR A 639 -26.13 -17.88 -5.65
CA THR A 639 -26.46 -19.17 -6.29
C THR A 639 -25.19 -19.90 -6.73
N ARG A 640 -24.20 -19.18 -7.26
CA ARG A 640 -22.89 -19.72 -7.61
C ARG A 640 -22.21 -20.31 -6.37
N ASP A 641 -22.16 -19.54 -5.29
CA ASP A 641 -21.49 -19.97 -4.07
C ASP A 641 -22.19 -21.19 -3.46
N ALA A 642 -23.52 -21.25 -3.51
CA ALA A 642 -24.29 -22.42 -3.08
C ALA A 642 -23.97 -23.66 -3.94
N LEU A 643 -23.91 -23.51 -5.27
CA LEU A 643 -23.56 -24.61 -6.19
C LEU A 643 -22.13 -25.10 -5.95
N LEU A 644 -21.16 -24.20 -5.89
CA LEU A 644 -19.75 -24.54 -5.68
C LEU A 644 -19.55 -25.27 -4.33
N ARG A 645 -20.23 -24.83 -3.27
CA ARG A 645 -20.21 -25.51 -1.97
C ARG A 645 -20.85 -26.89 -2.01
N ALA A 646 -21.97 -27.04 -2.72
CA ALA A 646 -22.61 -28.35 -2.88
C ALA A 646 -21.65 -29.34 -3.55
N ILE A 647 -20.99 -28.89 -4.63
CA ILE A 647 -19.99 -29.71 -5.34
C ILE A 647 -18.86 -30.14 -4.40
N THR A 648 -18.26 -29.22 -3.65
CA THR A 648 -17.15 -29.58 -2.75
C THR A 648 -17.60 -30.43 -1.56
N ALA A 649 -18.81 -30.21 -1.05
CA ALA A 649 -19.39 -30.99 0.05
C ALA A 649 -19.63 -32.45 -0.35
N ASP A 650 -20.07 -32.71 -1.59
CA ASP A 650 -20.21 -34.07 -2.15
C ASP A 650 -18.90 -34.86 -2.11
N HIS A 651 -17.75 -34.17 -2.07
CA HIS A 651 -16.41 -34.74 -2.01
C HIS A 651 -15.70 -34.55 -0.67
N GLY A 652 -16.45 -34.22 0.39
CA GLY A 652 -15.92 -34.09 1.75
C GLY A 652 -14.89 -32.96 1.91
N ILE A 653 -15.02 -31.91 1.12
CA ILE A 653 -14.21 -30.68 1.21
C ILE A 653 -15.07 -29.61 1.88
N GLY A 654 -14.69 -29.23 3.09
CA GLY A 654 -15.38 -28.22 3.90
C GLY A 654 -14.41 -27.45 4.80
N PRO A 655 -14.91 -26.45 5.54
CA PRO A 655 -14.06 -25.63 6.40
C PRO A 655 -13.69 -26.35 7.70
N ASP A 656 -12.51 -26.02 8.24
CA ASP A 656 -12.05 -26.53 9.55
C ASP A 656 -12.84 -25.96 10.73
N ILE A 657 -13.46 -24.79 10.50
CA ILE A 657 -14.28 -24.08 11.47
C ILE A 657 -15.60 -23.71 10.80
N SER A 658 -16.71 -24.03 11.46
CA SER A 658 -18.04 -23.53 11.10
C SER A 658 -18.36 -22.26 11.89
N VAL A 659 -19.05 -21.33 11.22
CA VAL A 659 -19.50 -20.09 11.83
C VAL A 659 -21.01 -19.96 11.63
N ALA A 660 -21.73 -19.98 12.73
CA ALA A 660 -23.17 -19.75 12.76
C ALA A 660 -23.47 -18.44 13.49
N THR A 661 -24.61 -17.84 13.22
CA THR A 661 -25.20 -16.84 14.10
C THR A 661 -25.76 -17.51 15.35
N ALA A 662 -25.96 -16.75 16.43
CA ALA A 662 -26.43 -17.30 17.71
C ALA A 662 -27.80 -18.00 17.65
N ASP A 663 -28.61 -17.73 16.62
CA ASP A 663 -29.88 -18.41 16.32
C ASP A 663 -29.71 -19.68 15.46
N GLY A 664 -28.48 -20.11 15.20
CA GLY A 664 -28.15 -21.35 14.49
C GLY A 664 -28.18 -21.25 12.97
N ARG A 665 -28.33 -20.05 12.39
CA ARG A 665 -28.25 -19.86 10.93
C ARG A 665 -26.79 -19.75 10.47
N ASP A 666 -26.53 -20.10 9.21
CA ASP A 666 -25.23 -19.86 8.59
C ASP A 666 -24.91 -18.36 8.57
N ALA A 667 -23.73 -17.99 9.09
CA ALA A 667 -23.27 -16.62 9.05
C ALA A 667 -22.93 -16.18 7.61
N ASP A 668 -23.40 -14.99 7.22
CA ASP A 668 -23.05 -14.34 5.96
C ASP A 668 -22.20 -13.07 6.20
N ARG A 669 -21.54 -12.57 5.16
CA ARG A 669 -20.63 -11.40 5.23
C ARG A 669 -19.61 -11.53 6.35
N ILE A 670 -18.93 -12.66 6.38
CA ILE A 670 -17.83 -12.95 7.31
C ILE A 670 -16.64 -13.47 6.52
N GLU A 671 -15.49 -13.51 7.17
CA GLU A 671 -14.37 -14.33 6.78
C GLU A 671 -13.81 -15.02 8.02
N ALA A 672 -13.56 -16.32 7.97
CA ALA A 672 -13.06 -17.07 9.13
C ALA A 672 -12.01 -18.08 8.69
N GLY A 673 -11.30 -18.69 9.63
CA GLY A 673 -10.50 -19.88 9.34
C GLY A 673 -9.55 -20.27 10.46
N LEU A 674 -8.83 -21.38 10.25
CA LEU A 674 -7.89 -21.97 11.19
C LEU A 674 -6.52 -22.10 10.53
N ARG A 675 -5.45 -21.85 11.28
CA ARG A 675 -4.07 -22.16 10.88
C ARG A 675 -3.35 -22.90 11.98
N SER A 676 -2.44 -23.78 11.59
CA SER A 676 -1.66 -24.57 12.54
C SER A 676 -0.17 -24.49 12.24
N ALA A 677 0.66 -24.35 13.27
CA ALA A 677 2.12 -24.44 13.14
C ALA A 677 2.75 -24.82 14.48
N GLY A 678 3.73 -25.72 14.46
CA GLY A 678 4.47 -26.10 15.68
C GLY A 678 3.59 -26.61 16.82
N GLY A 679 2.48 -27.29 16.50
CA GLY A 679 1.51 -27.80 17.48
C GLY A 679 0.56 -26.77 18.09
N LYS A 680 0.63 -25.51 17.65
CA LYS A 680 -0.24 -24.40 18.06
C LYS A 680 -1.21 -24.05 16.92
N ARG A 681 -2.39 -23.50 17.24
CA ARG A 681 -3.36 -23.09 16.22
C ARG A 681 -3.91 -21.69 16.46
N ILE A 682 -4.24 -20.99 15.38
CA ILE A 682 -4.91 -19.68 15.41
C ILE A 682 -6.23 -19.80 14.66
N ALA A 683 -7.34 -19.57 15.37
CA ALA A 683 -8.65 -19.37 14.77
C ALA A 683 -8.92 -17.87 14.63
N VAL A 684 -9.45 -17.45 13.48
CA VAL A 684 -9.82 -16.04 13.23
C VAL A 684 -11.23 -15.92 12.69
N LEU A 685 -11.90 -14.82 13.02
CA LEU A 685 -13.17 -14.38 12.44
C LEU A 685 -13.12 -12.87 12.20
N PHE A 686 -13.39 -12.46 10.97
CA PHE A 686 -13.58 -11.08 10.52
C PHE A 686 -15.06 -10.83 10.26
N ASN A 687 -15.66 -9.83 10.91
CA ASN A 687 -17.03 -9.43 10.61
C ASN A 687 -17.05 -8.37 9.49
N LEU A 688 -17.59 -8.75 8.32
CA LEU A 688 -17.72 -7.87 7.14
C LEU A 688 -19.13 -7.29 6.98
N GLY A 689 -20.06 -7.66 7.87
CA GLY A 689 -21.45 -7.23 7.87
C GLY A 689 -21.85 -6.51 9.16
N PRO A 690 -23.16 -6.39 9.43
CA PRO A 690 -23.64 -5.67 10.62
C PRO A 690 -23.24 -6.35 11.94
N PRO A 691 -23.24 -5.60 13.06
CA PRO A 691 -23.01 -6.14 14.41
C PRO A 691 -23.95 -7.30 14.74
N ARG A 692 -23.38 -8.41 15.22
CA ARG A 692 -24.14 -9.61 15.60
C ARG A 692 -23.32 -10.59 16.45
N ARG A 693 -24.00 -11.59 17.02
CA ARG A 693 -23.40 -12.71 17.74
C ARG A 693 -23.12 -13.88 16.82
N PHE A 694 -21.91 -14.42 16.93
CA PHE A 694 -21.42 -15.58 16.19
C PHE A 694 -21.04 -16.72 17.13
N VAL A 695 -21.14 -17.95 16.63
CA VAL A 695 -20.65 -19.18 17.26
C VAL A 695 -19.56 -19.74 16.36
N LEU A 696 -18.34 -19.82 16.88
CA LEU A 696 -17.16 -20.34 16.19
C LEU A 696 -16.89 -21.78 16.63
N ALA A 697 -17.25 -22.78 15.82
CA ALA A 697 -17.19 -24.20 16.18
C ALA A 697 -16.22 -25.00 15.30
N PHE A 698 -15.51 -25.97 15.89
CA PHE A 698 -14.54 -26.81 15.17
C PHE A 698 -15.24 -28.02 14.55
N THR A 699 -15.00 -28.27 13.26
CA THR A 699 -15.72 -29.32 12.51
C THR A 699 -15.11 -30.72 12.71
N ALA A 700 -13.78 -30.80 12.86
CA ALA A 700 -13.09 -32.07 13.11
C ALA A 700 -12.97 -32.37 14.62
N PRO A 701 -13.12 -33.64 15.05
CA PRO A 701 -12.86 -34.03 16.43
C PRO A 701 -11.39 -33.78 16.77
N VAL A 702 -11.16 -33.03 17.84
CA VAL A 702 -9.82 -32.76 18.36
C VAL A 702 -9.66 -33.48 19.69
N GLU A 703 -8.69 -34.38 19.77
CA GLU A 703 -8.37 -35.10 21.01
C GLU A 703 -7.43 -34.28 21.90
N GLY A 704 -7.67 -34.34 23.22
CA GLY A 704 -6.87 -33.68 24.24
C GLY A 704 -7.57 -32.51 24.92
N ALA A 705 -6.87 -31.94 25.90
CA ALA A 705 -7.29 -30.73 26.63
C ALA A 705 -6.54 -29.51 26.08
N PHE A 706 -7.28 -28.47 25.75
CA PHE A 706 -6.76 -27.25 25.14
C PHE A 706 -6.95 -26.04 26.04
N SER A 707 -6.05 -25.07 25.94
CA SER A 707 -6.24 -23.73 26.47
C SER A 707 -6.49 -22.79 25.29
N LEU A 708 -7.57 -22.02 25.37
CA LEU A 708 -7.86 -20.96 24.41
C LEU A 708 -7.48 -19.62 25.03
N ARG A 709 -6.77 -18.79 24.26
CA ARG A 709 -6.36 -17.44 24.68
C ARG A 709 -6.75 -16.42 23.63
N ASP A 710 -7.28 -15.30 24.07
CA ASP A 710 -7.47 -14.12 23.23
C ASP A 710 -6.09 -13.53 22.86
N THR A 711 -5.84 -13.31 21.58
CA THR A 711 -4.57 -12.74 21.10
C THR A 711 -4.38 -11.27 21.48
N LEU A 712 -5.47 -10.52 21.67
CA LEU A 712 -5.44 -9.08 21.96
C LEU A 712 -5.12 -8.79 23.43
N THR A 713 -5.56 -9.67 24.34
CA THR A 713 -5.38 -9.51 25.79
C THR A 713 -4.45 -10.54 26.42
N GLY A 714 -4.16 -11.64 25.72
CA GLY A 714 -3.47 -12.81 26.25
C GLY A 714 -4.30 -13.61 27.27
N ALA A 715 -5.53 -13.18 27.56
CA ALA A 715 -6.37 -13.76 28.60
C ALA A 715 -6.91 -15.13 28.20
N LEU A 716 -7.01 -16.03 29.17
CA LEU A 716 -7.60 -17.34 28.99
C LEU A 716 -9.13 -17.23 28.80
N LEU A 717 -9.65 -17.96 27.82
CA LEU A 717 -11.07 -18.03 27.50
C LEU A 717 -11.68 -19.29 28.11
N HIS A 718 -12.86 -19.14 28.71
CA HIS A 718 -13.60 -20.25 29.33
C HIS A 718 -14.55 -20.92 28.33
N GLY A 719 -14.62 -22.25 28.41
CA GLY A 719 -15.49 -23.08 27.56
C GLY A 719 -16.98 -22.91 27.86
N PRO A 720 -17.87 -23.45 27.01
CA PRO A 720 -19.31 -23.56 27.28
C PRO A 720 -19.66 -24.43 28.49
N SER A 721 -18.68 -25.13 29.06
CA SER A 721 -18.76 -25.81 30.36
C SER A 721 -18.33 -24.96 31.56
N GLY A 722 -17.81 -23.74 31.32
CA GLY A 722 -17.24 -22.83 32.33
C GLY A 722 -15.78 -23.15 32.69
N ALA A 723 -15.25 -24.28 32.19
CA ALA A 723 -13.89 -24.70 32.45
C ALA A 723 -12.86 -23.85 31.71
N ALA A 724 -11.68 -23.67 32.33
CA ALA A 724 -10.51 -23.05 31.72
C ALA A 724 -9.89 -23.92 30.59
N THR A 725 -10.10 -25.23 30.67
CA THR A 725 -9.64 -26.21 29.69
C THR A 725 -10.78 -26.63 28.78
N TRP A 726 -10.53 -26.65 27.49
CA TRP A 726 -11.48 -27.03 26.45
C TRP A 726 -11.22 -28.47 26.01
N GLY A 727 -12.25 -29.31 26.10
CA GLY A 727 -12.24 -30.62 25.46
C GLY A 727 -12.77 -30.57 24.03
N GLY A 728 -12.71 -31.69 23.32
CA GLY A 728 -13.26 -31.81 21.97
C GLY A 728 -14.77 -31.51 21.88
N ASN A 729 -15.53 -31.73 22.96
CA ASN A 729 -16.95 -31.36 23.01
C ASN A 729 -17.16 -29.85 23.11
N ASP A 730 -16.38 -29.16 23.95
CA ASP A 730 -16.44 -27.69 24.08
C ASP A 730 -16.07 -27.03 22.74
N LEU A 731 -15.05 -27.53 22.05
CA LEU A 731 -14.65 -27.05 20.73
C LEU A 731 -15.74 -27.23 19.66
N ARG A 732 -16.53 -28.30 19.73
CA ARG A 732 -17.67 -28.53 18.82
C ARG A 732 -18.88 -27.65 19.13
N GLN A 733 -19.12 -27.34 20.41
CA GLN A 733 -20.15 -26.38 20.81
C GLN A 733 -19.76 -24.95 20.41
N GLY A 734 -18.46 -24.66 20.42
CA GLY A 734 -17.87 -23.46 19.86
C GLY A 734 -17.80 -22.28 20.82
N LEU A 735 -17.04 -21.27 20.41
CA LEU A 735 -16.86 -20.02 21.14
C LEU A 735 -17.91 -19.01 20.68
N GLN A 736 -18.66 -18.44 21.62
CA GLN A 736 -19.56 -17.33 21.33
C GLN A 736 -18.81 -16.00 21.38
N VAL A 737 -18.96 -15.20 20.31
CA VAL A 737 -18.38 -13.86 20.22
C VAL A 737 -19.42 -12.88 19.69
N PHE A 738 -19.42 -11.66 20.23
CA PHE A 738 -20.11 -10.53 19.62
C PHE A 738 -19.06 -9.69 18.89
N LEU A 739 -19.33 -9.34 17.65
CA LEU A 739 -18.44 -8.50 16.85
C LEU A 739 -19.25 -7.42 16.14
N ASP A 740 -18.82 -6.17 16.25
CA ASP A 740 -19.29 -5.07 15.42
C ASP A 740 -18.70 -5.16 14.00
N ARG A 741 -19.24 -4.37 13.07
CA ARG A 741 -18.78 -4.29 11.69
C ARG A 741 -17.33 -3.81 11.63
N GLY A 742 -16.46 -4.64 11.06
CA GLY A 742 -15.04 -4.37 10.99
C GLY A 742 -14.23 -4.87 12.18
N GLU A 743 -14.85 -5.45 13.21
CA GLU A 743 -14.11 -6.10 14.28
C GLU A 743 -13.56 -7.48 13.86
N THR A 744 -12.57 -7.94 14.62
CA THR A 744 -11.89 -9.22 14.41
C THR A 744 -11.83 -9.99 15.72
N ALA A 745 -12.20 -11.26 15.73
CA ALA A 745 -11.87 -12.19 16.81
C ALA A 745 -10.68 -13.04 16.37
N ALA A 746 -9.64 -13.15 17.20
CA ALA A 746 -8.50 -14.01 16.96
C ALA A 746 -8.15 -14.76 18.25
N VAL A 747 -8.04 -16.08 18.14
CA VAL A 747 -7.93 -16.99 19.28
C VAL A 747 -6.78 -17.95 19.06
N LEU A 748 -5.84 -17.98 20.01
CA LEU A 748 -4.79 -18.96 20.09
C LEU A 748 -5.27 -20.20 20.82
N ILE A 749 -4.97 -21.36 20.25
CA ILE A 749 -5.34 -22.68 20.76
C ILE A 749 -4.06 -23.48 20.95
N GLU A 750 -3.83 -23.91 22.18
CA GLU A 750 -2.65 -24.67 22.58
C GLU A 750 -3.06 -25.85 23.44
N ARG A 751 -2.20 -26.84 23.57
CA ARG A 751 -2.41 -27.89 24.58
C ARG A 751 -2.35 -27.25 25.96
N ALA A 752 -3.28 -27.62 26.84
CA ALA A 752 -3.37 -27.06 28.19
C ALA A 752 -2.07 -27.26 29.01
N ASN A 753 -1.29 -28.30 28.68
CA ASN A 753 -0.01 -28.62 29.32
C ASN A 753 1.20 -28.35 28.40
N ASP A 754 1.09 -27.42 27.43
CA ASP A 754 2.23 -27.05 26.58
C ASP A 754 3.38 -26.52 27.45
N PRO A 755 4.59 -27.13 27.45
CA PRO A 755 5.71 -26.67 28.26
C PRO A 755 6.28 -25.32 27.78
N ALA A 756 5.93 -24.87 26.57
CA ALA A 756 6.37 -23.61 25.99
C ALA A 756 5.18 -22.86 25.34
N PRO A 757 4.26 -22.33 26.15
CA PRO A 757 3.14 -21.55 25.64
C PRO A 757 3.65 -20.30 24.90
N LEU A 758 2.96 -19.90 23.85
CA LEU A 758 3.30 -18.72 23.07
C LEU A 758 3.25 -17.48 23.97
N ALA A 759 4.34 -16.74 24.04
CA ALA A 759 4.34 -15.47 24.73
C ALA A 759 3.72 -14.40 23.82
N PHE A 760 2.81 -13.62 24.38
CA PHE A 760 2.30 -12.42 23.73
C PHE A 760 3.04 -11.23 24.32
N PRO A 761 4.06 -10.68 23.65
CA PRO A 761 4.62 -9.40 24.07
C PRO A 761 3.54 -8.33 23.87
N GLY A 762 3.23 -7.59 24.94
CA GLY A 762 2.40 -6.39 24.82
C GLY A 762 3.17 -5.23 24.19
N ILE A 763 2.82 -4.00 24.53
CA ILE A 763 3.61 -2.81 24.17
C ILE A 763 4.81 -2.72 25.11
N ALA A 764 6.00 -2.44 24.59
CA ALA A 764 7.18 -2.11 25.40
C ALA A 764 6.86 -1.02 26.44
N LEU A 765 7.27 -1.22 27.70
CA LEU A 765 6.96 -0.30 28.79
C LEU A 765 7.45 1.11 28.48
N ARG A 766 8.68 1.25 27.96
CA ARG A 766 9.23 2.56 27.61
C ARG A 766 8.47 3.25 26.50
N ARG A 767 7.97 2.49 25.51
CA ARG A 767 7.13 3.03 24.42
C ARG A 767 5.79 3.51 24.96
N ARG A 768 5.15 2.73 25.82
CA ARG A 768 3.90 3.12 26.48
C ARG A 768 4.07 4.41 27.28
N GLU A 769 5.17 4.56 28.02
CA GLU A 769 5.47 5.79 28.76
C GLU A 769 5.54 7.01 27.83
N MET A 770 6.20 6.88 26.68
CA MET A 770 6.26 7.95 25.68
C MET A 770 4.87 8.28 25.11
N LEU A 771 4.10 7.25 24.73
CA LEU A 771 2.77 7.42 24.16
C LEU A 771 1.77 8.05 25.15
N ALA A 772 1.83 7.67 26.43
CA ALA A 772 0.99 8.24 27.49
C ALA A 772 1.28 9.72 27.78
N ARG A 773 2.38 10.27 27.25
CA ARG A 773 2.77 11.68 27.44
C ARG A 773 2.37 12.59 26.28
N LEU A 774 1.83 12.03 25.19
CA LEU A 774 1.49 12.78 23.97
C LEU A 774 0.38 13.85 24.19
N ASP A 775 -0.46 13.67 25.21
CA ASP A 775 -1.67 14.47 25.50
C ASP A 775 -1.57 15.39 26.73
N ARG A 776 -0.38 15.60 27.28
CA ARG A 776 -0.22 16.51 28.41
C ARG A 776 -0.12 17.95 27.93
N ASP A 777 -1.27 18.60 27.74
CA ASP A 777 -1.33 20.05 27.60
C ASP A 777 -1.23 20.72 28.98
N ALA A 778 -0.55 21.87 29.05
CA ALA A 778 -0.63 22.72 30.23
C ALA A 778 -2.06 23.26 30.37
N SER A 779 -2.64 23.11 31.56
CA SER A 779 -3.99 23.62 31.86
C SER A 779 -4.04 25.14 32.07
N VAL A 780 -2.89 25.75 32.35
CA VAL A 780 -2.76 27.16 32.74
C VAL A 780 -1.56 27.78 32.03
N GLY A 781 -1.72 29.01 31.52
CA GLY A 781 -0.65 29.78 30.87
C GLY A 781 -1.12 30.51 29.61
N PRO A 782 -0.31 31.42 29.05
CA PRO A 782 -0.60 32.05 27.78
C PRO A 782 -0.73 31.01 26.67
N ARG A 783 -1.70 31.22 25.77
CA ARG A 783 -1.96 30.31 24.65
C ARG A 783 -0.93 30.55 23.53
N VAL A 784 -0.28 29.48 23.09
CA VAL A 784 0.65 29.47 21.95
C VAL A 784 0.05 28.59 20.86
N LEU A 785 -0.11 29.16 19.67
CA LEU A 785 -0.61 28.42 18.52
C LEU A 785 0.56 27.72 17.83
N THR A 786 0.45 26.41 17.71
CA THR A 786 1.47 25.51 17.16
C THR A 786 0.94 24.78 15.93
N ILE A 787 1.85 24.27 15.11
CA ILE A 787 1.53 23.45 13.94
C ILE A 787 1.04 22.08 14.42
N ASP A 788 -0.25 21.80 14.21
CA ASP A 788 -0.85 20.49 14.42
C ASP A 788 -1.48 20.02 13.12
N GLN A 789 -0.85 19.04 12.47
CA GLN A 789 -1.43 18.43 11.29
C GLN A 789 -2.33 17.26 11.71
N PRO A 790 -3.57 17.16 11.18
CA PRO A 790 -4.47 16.06 11.51
C PRO A 790 -3.87 14.67 11.25
N SER A 791 -2.96 14.54 10.27
CA SER A 791 -2.31 13.29 9.87
C SER A 791 -1.16 12.85 10.77
N ASP A 792 -0.44 13.77 11.42
CA ASP A 792 0.68 13.48 12.33
C ASP A 792 0.67 14.38 13.58
N PRO A 793 -0.10 14.00 14.62
CA PRO A 793 -0.16 14.76 15.87
C PRO A 793 1.09 14.58 16.77
N PHE A 794 2.02 13.70 16.38
CA PHE A 794 3.16 13.27 17.20
C PHE A 794 4.42 14.11 16.94
N SER A 795 4.57 14.63 15.72
CA SER A 795 5.70 15.44 15.23
C SER A 795 6.20 16.57 16.16
N HIS A 796 5.33 17.14 17.00
CA HIS A 796 5.68 18.24 17.92
C HIS A 796 5.35 17.94 19.39
N ALA A 797 5.10 16.69 19.75
CA ALA A 797 4.68 16.34 21.11
C ALA A 797 5.72 16.73 22.18
N THR A 798 7.00 16.55 21.90
CA THR A 798 8.09 16.99 22.78
C THR A 798 8.20 18.50 22.86
N ALA A 799 8.01 19.22 21.74
CA ALA A 799 7.96 20.68 21.74
C ALA A 799 6.82 21.22 22.64
N ARG A 800 5.62 20.62 22.55
CA ARG A 800 4.50 20.98 23.43
C ARG A 800 4.83 20.75 24.91
N ALA A 801 5.51 19.66 25.26
CA ALA A 801 5.94 19.41 26.64
C ALA A 801 6.95 20.45 27.15
N VAL A 802 7.90 20.85 26.30
CA VAL A 802 8.87 21.93 26.58
C VAL A 802 8.13 23.26 26.82
N LEU A 803 7.17 23.61 25.97
CA LEU A 803 6.34 24.81 26.12
C LEU A 803 5.46 24.76 27.38
N ALA A 804 4.87 23.60 27.68
CA ALA A 804 4.08 23.39 28.88
C ALA A 804 4.92 23.62 30.14
N ARG A 805 6.13 23.08 30.20
CA ARG A 805 7.05 23.31 31.31
C ARG A 805 7.52 24.76 31.40
N ALA A 806 7.67 25.43 30.26
CA ALA A 806 7.97 26.86 30.19
C ALA A 806 6.77 27.76 30.57
N GLY A 807 5.60 27.18 30.89
CA GLY A 807 4.41 27.88 31.39
C GLY A 807 3.39 28.25 30.31
N PHE A 808 3.41 27.61 29.15
CA PHE A 808 2.50 27.89 28.04
C PHE A 808 1.49 26.77 27.79
N ARG A 809 0.29 27.14 27.39
CA ARG A 809 -0.68 26.20 26.84
C ARG A 809 -0.56 26.18 25.32
N SER A 810 -0.25 25.01 24.75
CA SER A 810 -0.21 24.82 23.31
C SER A 810 -1.62 24.58 22.77
N ALA A 811 -1.90 25.05 21.56
CA ALA A 811 -3.11 24.75 20.82
C ALA A 811 -2.82 24.69 19.31
N PRO A 812 -3.59 23.93 18.53
CA PRO A 812 -3.44 23.92 17.09
C PRO A 812 -3.87 25.26 16.47
N LEU A 813 -3.11 25.73 15.48
CA LEU A 813 -3.51 26.85 14.61
C LEU A 813 -4.43 26.32 13.49
N ARG A 814 -5.76 26.47 13.62
CA ARG A 814 -6.74 25.92 12.65
C ARG A 814 -7.37 27.00 11.78
N ALA A 815 -7.64 28.16 12.36
CA ALA A 815 -8.25 29.30 11.67
C ALA A 815 -7.73 30.63 12.24
N ALA A 816 -7.99 31.73 11.51
CA ALA A 816 -7.61 33.07 11.97
C ALA A 816 -8.22 33.45 13.32
N ASP A 817 -9.42 32.95 13.65
CA ASP A 817 -10.08 33.20 14.94
C ASP A 817 -9.26 32.70 16.16
N ASP A 818 -8.40 31.69 15.98
CA ASP A 818 -7.53 31.19 17.05
C ASP A 818 -6.54 32.26 17.54
N LEU A 819 -6.16 33.21 16.68
CA LEU A 819 -5.19 34.28 16.97
C LEU A 819 -5.71 35.25 18.03
N LYS A 820 -7.03 35.46 18.14
CA LYS A 820 -7.65 36.47 19.02
C LYS A 820 -7.38 36.24 20.51
N THR A 821 -7.07 35.01 20.91
CA THR A 821 -6.91 34.60 22.33
C THR A 821 -5.52 34.09 22.64
N SER A 822 -4.55 34.38 21.76
CA SER A 822 -3.21 33.78 21.79
C SER A 822 -2.13 34.81 22.02
N ALA A 823 -1.05 34.42 22.69
CA ALA A 823 0.12 35.27 22.95
C ALA A 823 1.17 35.16 21.83
N ALA A 824 1.30 33.98 21.24
CA ALA A 824 2.20 33.75 20.12
C ALA A 824 1.64 32.73 19.12
N ALA A 825 2.09 32.83 17.87
CA ALA A 825 1.85 31.88 16.80
C ALA A 825 3.18 31.38 16.23
N TRP A 826 3.29 30.09 15.99
CA TRP A 826 4.43 29.44 15.34
C TRP A 826 3.99 28.86 14.00
N VAL A 827 4.65 29.28 12.93
CA VAL A 827 4.33 28.91 11.54
C VAL A 827 5.54 28.38 10.77
N ASP A 828 5.27 27.48 9.84
CA ASP A 828 6.22 26.85 8.92
C ASP A 828 5.54 26.53 7.56
N HIS A 829 6.26 25.83 6.68
CA HIS A 829 5.73 25.36 5.39
C HIS A 829 4.51 24.41 5.49
N ARG A 830 4.29 23.76 6.65
CA ARG A 830 3.19 22.81 6.92
C ARG A 830 1.93 23.47 7.48
N THR A 831 1.99 24.76 7.78
CA THR A 831 0.89 25.52 8.38
C THR A 831 -0.31 25.59 7.42
N PRO A 832 -1.55 25.38 7.89
CA PRO A 832 -2.76 25.45 7.05
C PRO A 832 -2.91 26.80 6.34
N ARG A 833 -3.76 26.86 5.30
CA ARG A 833 -4.03 28.09 4.52
C ARG A 833 -4.73 29.16 5.37
N ILE A 834 -3.94 29.91 6.12
CA ILE A 834 -4.31 31.17 6.78
C ILE A 834 -3.74 32.31 5.93
N ASP A 835 -4.49 33.40 5.79
CA ASP A 835 -4.00 34.61 5.11
C ASP A 835 -2.87 35.25 5.93
N ALA A 836 -1.73 35.54 5.29
CA ALA A 836 -0.61 36.25 5.92
C ALA A 836 -1.05 37.57 6.56
N ARG A 837 -2.07 38.24 6.01
CA ARG A 837 -2.64 39.49 6.56
C ARG A 837 -3.20 39.32 7.97
N GLU A 838 -3.84 38.18 8.27
CA GLU A 838 -4.40 37.91 9.59
C GLU A 838 -3.29 37.74 10.64
N LEU A 839 -2.21 37.04 10.27
CA LEU A 839 -1.04 36.89 11.13
C LEU A 839 -0.31 38.22 11.36
N LEU A 840 -0.19 39.06 10.33
CA LEU A 840 0.39 40.40 10.46
C LEU A 840 -0.46 41.31 11.33
N GLN A 841 -1.80 41.28 11.20
CA GLN A 841 -2.71 42.01 12.08
C GLN A 841 -2.62 41.53 13.54
N PHE A 842 -2.42 40.24 13.76
CA PHE A 842 -2.18 39.68 15.08
C PHE A 842 -0.88 40.23 15.69
N VAL A 843 0.22 40.25 14.93
CA VAL A 843 1.50 40.85 15.36
C VAL A 843 1.35 42.35 15.62
N ALA A 844 0.67 43.08 14.74
CA ALA A 844 0.38 44.51 14.86
C ALA A 844 -0.30 44.88 16.20
N ARG A 845 -1.16 43.99 16.72
CA ARG A 845 -1.87 44.16 18.00
C ARG A 845 -1.06 43.73 19.23
N GLY A 846 0.22 43.40 19.08
CA GLY A 846 1.10 42.99 20.16
C GLY A 846 1.36 41.48 20.26
N GLY A 847 0.87 40.68 19.31
CA GLY A 847 1.14 39.25 19.24
C GLY A 847 2.60 38.92 18.88
N GLY A 848 3.05 37.73 19.27
CA GLY A 848 4.36 37.19 18.91
C GLY A 848 4.30 36.21 17.73
N LEU A 849 5.24 36.28 16.79
CA LEU A 849 5.30 35.38 15.63
C LEU A 849 6.67 34.69 15.51
N LEU A 850 6.67 33.36 15.53
CA LEU A 850 7.82 32.51 15.21
C LEU A 850 7.67 31.96 13.79
N ILE A 851 8.63 32.24 12.91
CA ILE A 851 8.62 31.81 11.50
C ILE A 851 9.79 30.86 11.24
N GLU A 852 9.49 29.63 10.82
CA GLU A 852 10.45 28.75 10.15
C GLU A 852 10.45 29.06 8.65
N ALA A 853 11.44 29.83 8.21
CA ALA A 853 11.42 30.53 6.93
C ALA A 853 11.83 29.68 5.73
N ALA A 854 12.49 28.55 5.95
CA ALA A 854 12.97 27.66 4.88
C ALA A 854 12.36 26.27 5.04
N PRO A 855 11.74 25.69 3.98
CA PRO A 855 11.25 24.32 4.01
C PRO A 855 12.41 23.29 3.98
N PRO A 856 12.12 22.00 4.19
CA PRO A 856 13.06 20.93 3.95
C PRO A 856 13.60 20.97 2.51
N PRO A 857 14.77 20.37 2.25
CA PRO A 857 15.28 20.20 0.91
C PRO A 857 14.29 19.57 -0.05
N GLY A 858 14.22 20.07 -1.29
CA GLY A 858 13.33 19.52 -2.31
C GLY A 858 11.86 19.94 -2.17
N GLU A 859 11.51 20.69 -1.13
CA GLU A 859 10.18 21.26 -0.93
C GLU A 859 10.17 22.76 -1.20
N GLU A 860 9.03 23.27 -1.71
CA GLU A 860 8.85 24.71 -1.91
C GLU A 860 8.28 25.39 -0.66
N PRO A 861 8.65 26.65 -0.38
CA PRO A 861 8.02 27.41 0.68
C PRO A 861 6.52 27.58 0.39
N SER A 862 5.69 27.35 1.41
CA SER A 862 4.25 27.57 1.27
C SER A 862 3.95 29.03 0.90
N PRO A 863 2.84 29.30 0.17
CA PRO A 863 2.45 30.68 -0.17
C PRO A 863 2.41 31.59 1.06
N LEU A 864 1.91 31.08 2.19
CA LEU A 864 1.89 31.79 3.47
C LEU A 864 3.29 32.26 3.90
N ILE A 865 4.29 31.38 3.88
CA ILE A 865 5.65 31.74 4.28
C ILE A 865 6.23 32.79 3.31
N ARG A 866 6.00 32.64 2.00
CA ARG A 866 6.44 33.64 1.01
C ARG A 866 5.82 35.02 1.26
N ASP A 867 4.52 35.05 1.51
CA ASP A 867 3.78 36.29 1.75
C ASP A 867 4.22 36.97 3.06
N LEU A 868 4.44 36.20 4.12
CA LEU A 868 4.96 36.69 5.40
C LEU A 868 6.37 37.26 5.24
N LEU A 869 7.29 36.53 4.59
CA LEU A 869 8.66 36.99 4.36
C LEU A 869 8.67 38.28 3.52
N SER A 870 7.88 38.33 2.45
CA SER A 870 7.73 39.52 1.61
C SER A 870 7.21 40.73 2.39
N ALA A 871 6.13 40.57 3.15
CA ALA A 871 5.54 41.65 3.95
C ALA A 871 6.48 42.15 5.06
N LEU A 872 7.24 41.25 5.67
CA LEU A 872 8.23 41.56 6.71
C LEU A 872 9.60 41.98 6.14
N ARG A 873 9.74 42.09 4.81
CA ARG A 873 11.00 42.43 4.12
C ARG A 873 12.16 41.51 4.50
N CYS A 874 11.86 40.23 4.58
CA CYS A 874 12.81 39.17 4.87
C CYS A 874 13.02 38.29 3.63
N GLU A 875 14.21 37.76 3.45
CA GLU A 875 14.54 36.86 2.33
C GLU A 875 15.47 35.76 2.81
N THR A 876 15.18 34.51 2.45
CA THR A 876 16.05 33.35 2.70
C THR A 876 16.99 33.16 1.53
N GLY A 877 18.26 32.90 1.85
CA GLY A 877 19.35 32.75 0.90
C GLY A 877 19.85 31.31 0.76
N PRO A 878 21.13 31.12 0.34
CA PRO A 878 21.68 29.80 0.13
C PRO A 878 21.67 28.99 1.43
N ARG A 879 21.63 27.66 1.27
CA ARG A 879 21.75 26.75 2.39
C ARG A 879 23.09 26.90 3.09
N VAL A 880 23.04 26.72 4.40
CA VAL A 880 24.20 26.63 5.27
C VAL A 880 24.52 25.15 5.47
N THR A 881 25.77 24.78 5.25
CA THR A 881 26.27 23.40 5.42
C THR A 881 27.43 23.38 6.39
N ALA A 882 27.64 22.29 7.14
CA ALA A 882 28.80 22.17 8.01
C ALA A 882 30.10 21.92 7.19
N SER A 883 31.25 22.46 7.61
CA SER A 883 32.50 22.45 6.85
C SER A 883 33.06 21.04 6.58
N VAL A 884 32.87 20.08 7.51
CA VAL A 884 33.20 18.65 7.29
C VAL A 884 32.29 18.01 6.24
N SER A 885 31.10 18.59 6.06
CA SER A 885 30.06 18.18 5.12
C SER A 885 30.30 18.74 3.71
N ALA A 886 30.84 19.97 3.58
CA ALA A 886 31.21 20.55 2.29
C ALA A 886 32.28 19.71 1.55
N ALA A 887 33.23 19.11 2.28
CA ALA A 887 34.24 18.22 1.73
C ALA A 887 33.71 16.79 1.40
N SER A 888 32.56 16.39 1.95
CA SER A 888 32.01 15.03 1.84
C SER A 888 30.66 14.94 1.10
N GLY A 889 30.05 16.09 0.75
CA GLY A 889 28.74 16.18 0.09
C GLY A 889 27.56 15.73 0.96
N ARG A 890 27.70 15.65 2.29
CA ARG A 890 26.66 15.17 3.22
C ARG A 890 25.89 16.33 3.87
N THR A 891 24.63 16.17 4.24
CA THR A 891 23.89 17.16 5.06
C THR A 891 23.93 16.75 6.53
N LEU A 892 24.97 17.18 7.26
CA LEU A 892 25.00 17.05 8.73
C LEU A 892 24.21 18.20 9.38
N PRO A 893 23.65 18.02 10.59
CA PRO A 893 23.03 19.10 11.35
C PRO A 893 24.00 20.27 11.48
N VAL A 894 23.54 21.49 11.16
CA VAL A 894 24.35 22.70 11.24
C VAL A 894 24.39 23.13 12.70
N VAL A 895 25.60 23.28 13.24
CA VAL A 895 25.82 23.76 14.61
C VAL A 895 26.34 25.20 14.54
N PRO A 896 25.46 26.21 14.46
CA PRO A 896 25.92 27.59 14.56
C PRO A 896 26.30 27.93 16.02
N LEU A 897 27.57 28.25 16.26
CA LEU A 897 28.07 28.63 17.59
C LEU A 897 28.11 30.15 17.82
N GLY A 898 27.75 30.96 16.82
CA GLY A 898 27.73 32.43 16.94
C GLY A 898 26.44 32.96 17.54
N ILE A 899 26.20 32.73 18.85
CA ILE A 899 24.97 33.16 19.53
C ILE A 899 25.13 34.54 20.17
N ALA A 900 24.29 35.50 19.76
CA ALA A 900 24.25 36.84 20.35
C ALA A 900 23.46 36.84 21.67
N ARG A 901 23.84 37.74 22.59
CA ARG A 901 23.07 37.97 23.82
C ARG A 901 21.73 38.63 23.49
N HIS A 902 20.64 37.93 23.79
CA HIS A 902 19.27 38.40 23.60
C HIS A 902 18.31 37.57 24.47
N ASP A 903 17.12 38.09 24.80
CA ASP A 903 16.14 37.37 25.62
C ASP A 903 15.70 36.05 24.96
N ALA A 904 15.58 36.03 23.63
CA ALA A 904 15.23 34.84 22.85
C ALA A 904 16.34 33.76 22.80
N THR A 905 17.57 34.09 23.22
CA THR A 905 18.72 33.16 23.29
C THR A 905 19.25 33.01 24.72
N ALA A 906 18.48 33.45 25.71
CA ALA A 906 18.91 33.41 27.09
C ALA A 906 19.12 31.96 27.56
N GLY A 907 20.31 31.66 28.11
CA GLY A 907 20.71 30.32 28.54
C GLY A 907 20.98 29.31 27.41
N VAL A 908 21.11 29.78 26.17
CA VAL A 908 21.42 28.94 24.99
C VAL A 908 22.90 29.08 24.66
N GLY A 909 23.66 27.99 24.77
CA GLY A 909 25.06 27.92 24.37
C GLY A 909 25.25 27.37 22.96
N THR A 910 24.32 26.54 22.47
CA THR A 910 24.39 25.98 21.12
C THR A 910 23.00 25.76 20.54
N VAL A 911 22.77 26.15 19.29
CA VAL A 911 21.58 25.76 18.52
C VAL A 911 22.02 24.79 17.44
N VAL A 912 21.20 23.77 17.14
CA VAL A 912 21.47 22.80 16.08
C VAL A 912 20.30 22.79 15.11
N LEU A 913 20.55 23.21 13.86
CA LEU A 913 19.51 23.30 12.84
C LEU A 913 19.71 22.19 11.81
N PRO A 914 18.77 21.23 11.69
CA PRO A 914 18.86 20.18 10.67
C PRO A 914 18.76 20.73 9.24
N TYR A 915 18.06 21.86 9.10
CA TYR A 915 17.95 22.63 7.87
C TYR A 915 18.22 24.09 8.22
N ALA A 916 19.28 24.66 7.65
CA ALA A 916 19.59 26.07 7.82
C ALA A 916 19.88 26.70 6.45
N CYS A 917 19.39 27.92 6.29
CA CYS A 917 19.61 28.84 5.20
C CYS A 917 20.05 30.17 5.79
N ALA A 918 20.89 30.88 5.05
CA ALA A 918 21.23 32.25 5.39
C ALA A 918 19.98 33.14 5.30
N LEU A 919 19.88 34.17 6.13
CA LEU A 919 18.94 35.27 5.96
C LEU A 919 19.62 36.34 5.08
N GLN A 920 19.16 36.50 3.83
CA GLN A 920 19.72 37.47 2.88
C GLN A 920 19.21 38.89 3.12
N ALA A 921 17.94 39.02 3.48
CA ALA A 921 17.33 40.29 3.83
C ALA A 921 16.57 40.17 5.14
N TYR A 922 16.57 41.26 5.91
CA TYR A 922 15.83 41.42 7.15
C TYR A 922 15.67 42.92 7.46
N PRO A 923 14.69 43.31 8.29
CA PRO A 923 14.48 44.70 8.70
C PRO A 923 15.71 45.32 9.35
N ARG A 924 15.90 46.64 9.17
CA ARG A 924 17.03 47.40 9.76
C ARG A 924 17.06 47.37 11.29
N ASN A 925 15.91 47.16 11.93
CA ASN A 925 15.79 47.04 13.38
C ASN A 925 15.97 45.59 13.88
N ALA A 926 16.33 44.64 13.01
CA ALA A 926 16.56 43.27 13.41
C ALA A 926 17.91 43.06 14.06
N GLN A 927 17.90 42.32 15.17
CA GLN A 927 19.07 41.80 15.82
C GLN A 927 19.30 40.36 15.35
N ILE A 928 20.50 40.09 14.84
CA ILE A 928 20.90 38.73 14.50
C ILE A 928 21.20 37.99 15.80
N LEU A 929 20.51 36.87 15.99
CA LEU A 929 20.62 36.02 17.16
C LEU A 929 21.68 34.94 16.97
N VAL A 930 21.80 34.42 15.74
CA VAL A 930 22.67 33.30 15.41
C VAL A 930 23.35 33.52 14.07
N HIS A 931 24.68 33.39 14.05
CA HIS A 931 25.53 33.43 12.87
C HIS A 931 26.17 32.08 12.57
N GLY A 932 26.43 31.82 11.28
CA GLY A 932 27.32 30.76 10.85
C GLY A 932 28.76 31.01 11.32
N THR A 933 29.42 29.99 11.85
CA THR A 933 30.82 30.00 12.27
C THR A 933 31.76 29.63 11.12
N GLU A 934 33.07 29.55 11.38
CA GLU A 934 34.06 28.97 10.45
C GLU A 934 33.78 27.48 10.13
N GLU A 935 33.02 26.81 10.99
CA GLU A 935 32.61 25.41 10.84
C GLU A 935 31.39 25.24 9.94
N VAL A 936 30.86 26.32 9.35
CA VAL A 936 29.77 26.25 8.37
C VAL A 936 30.06 27.10 7.14
N THR A 937 29.52 26.70 6.00
CA THR A 937 29.64 27.41 4.73
C THR A 937 28.27 27.90 4.28
N PRO A 938 28.11 29.20 3.96
CA PRO A 938 29.11 30.27 4.03
C PRO A 938 29.37 30.73 5.49
N VAL A 939 30.61 31.10 5.80
CA VAL A 939 31.03 31.56 7.14
C VAL A 939 30.40 32.93 7.46
N GLY A 940 29.99 33.15 8.71
CA GLY A 940 29.53 34.46 9.22
C GLY A 940 28.10 34.85 8.85
N VAL A 941 27.41 34.04 8.04
CA VAL A 941 26.06 34.38 7.54
C VAL A 941 25.03 34.41 8.68
N PRO A 942 24.09 35.37 8.69
CA PRO A 942 23.01 35.39 9.67
C PRO A 942 22.03 34.24 9.39
N ILE A 943 21.58 33.55 10.44
CA ILE A 943 20.70 32.38 10.32
C ILE A 943 19.40 32.59 11.10
N ILE A 944 19.46 33.24 12.25
CA ILE A 944 18.29 33.54 13.09
C ILE A 944 18.29 35.03 13.42
N ALA A 945 17.14 35.68 13.29
CA ALA A 945 16.96 37.10 13.61
C ALA A 945 15.70 37.34 14.45
N ALA A 946 15.73 38.36 15.29
CA ALA A 946 14.57 38.86 16.03
C ALA A 946 14.40 40.37 15.84
N PHE A 947 13.16 40.83 15.76
CA PHE A 947 12.81 42.24 15.64
C PHE A 947 11.40 42.54 16.12
N SER A 948 11.13 43.82 16.38
CA SER A 948 9.77 44.32 16.59
C SER A 948 9.10 44.66 15.26
N HIS A 949 7.81 44.33 15.15
CA HIS A 949 6.96 44.76 14.04
C HIS A 949 5.71 45.40 14.62
N GLU A 950 5.59 46.72 14.45
CA GLU A 950 4.60 47.55 15.16
C GLU A 950 4.63 47.30 16.67
N ALA A 951 3.51 46.91 17.30
CA ALA A 951 3.46 46.62 18.74
C ALA A 951 3.93 45.20 19.10
N GLY A 952 4.14 44.31 18.11
CA GLY A 952 4.46 42.90 18.30
C GLY A 952 5.93 42.55 18.13
N ARG A 953 6.23 41.24 18.23
CA ARG A 953 7.59 40.68 18.15
C ARG A 953 7.64 39.56 17.14
N VAL A 954 8.73 39.47 16.38
CA VAL A 954 8.95 38.45 15.37
C VAL A 954 10.31 37.80 15.59
N VAL A 955 10.36 36.48 15.55
CA VAL A 955 11.59 35.68 15.45
C VAL A 955 11.53 34.88 14.16
N ILE A 956 12.56 35.01 13.34
CA ILE A 956 12.70 34.26 12.08
C ILE A 956 13.89 33.33 12.21
N VAL A 957 13.63 32.04 12.02
CA VAL A 957 14.65 31.00 11.88
C VAL A 957 14.78 30.72 10.39
N GLY A 958 15.97 30.89 9.83
CA GLY A 958 16.30 30.57 8.44
C GLY A 958 16.26 29.06 8.13
N GLY A 959 15.43 28.29 8.81
CA GLY A 959 15.48 26.83 8.84
C GLY A 959 14.20 26.23 9.40
N CYS A 960 14.04 24.91 9.27
CA CYS A 960 12.89 24.19 9.81
C CYS A 960 13.27 22.87 10.50
N GLY A 961 12.30 22.22 11.14
CA GLY A 961 12.43 20.85 11.66
C GLY A 961 13.34 20.70 12.89
N TRP A 962 13.90 21.80 13.40
CA TRP A 962 14.77 21.85 14.58
C TRP A 962 14.01 21.62 15.89
N ALA A 963 12.68 21.75 15.87
CA ALA A 963 11.79 21.50 17.00
C ALA A 963 11.07 20.14 16.93
N THR A 964 11.54 19.22 16.07
CA THR A 964 11.12 17.80 16.12
C THR A 964 11.72 17.11 17.36
N PRO A 965 11.07 16.07 17.92
CA PRO A 965 11.54 15.33 19.08
C PRO A 965 13.05 15.06 19.15
N LEU A 966 13.63 14.42 18.11
CA LEU A 966 15.05 14.09 18.10
C LEU A 966 15.96 15.30 17.83
N ALA A 967 15.42 16.38 17.25
CA ALA A 967 16.18 17.61 17.08
C ALA A 967 16.22 18.44 18.38
N LEU A 968 15.19 18.36 19.23
CA LEU A 968 15.16 19.06 20.53
C LEU A 968 16.19 18.52 21.53
N GLU A 969 16.64 17.26 21.37
CA GLU A 969 17.74 16.66 22.14
C GLU A 969 19.13 17.21 21.74
N LEU A 970 19.24 17.88 20.58
CA LEU A 970 20.51 18.38 20.07
C LEU A 970 20.85 19.77 20.61
N GLY A 971 22.07 19.93 21.12
CA GLY A 971 22.54 21.20 21.69
C GLY A 971 21.58 21.72 22.76
N ASP A 972 21.25 23.00 22.71
CA ASP A 972 20.28 23.66 23.59
C ASP A 972 18.96 23.98 22.87
N ASN A 973 18.58 23.22 21.83
CA ASN A 973 17.38 23.50 21.03
C ASN A 973 16.09 23.60 21.88
N ALA A 974 15.92 22.75 22.89
CA ALA A 974 14.78 22.82 23.80
C ALA A 974 14.78 24.11 24.64
N ARG A 975 15.94 24.57 25.11
CA ARG A 975 16.07 25.86 25.80
C ARG A 975 15.79 27.02 24.86
N PHE A 976 16.29 26.92 23.63
CA PHE A 976 16.08 27.92 22.59
C PHE A 976 14.59 28.08 22.24
N LEU A 977 13.85 26.97 22.09
CA LEU A 977 12.40 27.02 21.88
C LEU A 977 11.68 27.75 23.04
N ALA A 978 11.99 27.37 24.29
CA ALA A 978 11.40 28.00 25.46
C ALA A 978 11.75 29.50 25.54
N ALA A 979 13.01 29.88 25.36
CA ALA A 979 13.47 31.27 25.38
C ALA A 979 12.81 32.11 24.27
N CYS A 980 12.72 31.57 23.05
CA CYS A 980 12.06 32.21 21.93
C CYS A 980 10.59 32.52 22.21
N VAL A 981 9.81 31.51 22.62
CA VAL A 981 8.37 31.69 22.84
C VAL A 981 8.10 32.62 24.03
N ARG A 982 8.95 32.59 25.06
CA ARG A 982 8.88 33.55 26.17
C ARG A 982 9.14 34.97 25.75
N HIS A 983 10.18 35.20 24.95
CA HIS A 983 10.46 36.51 24.38
C HIS A 983 9.27 37.00 23.54
N LEU A 984 8.73 36.16 22.66
CA LEU A 984 7.58 36.48 21.82
C LEU A 984 6.34 36.85 22.68
N ALA A 985 6.08 36.11 23.76
CA ALA A 985 5.01 36.39 24.70
C ALA A 985 5.29 37.55 25.68
N GLY A 986 6.50 38.13 25.68
CA GLY A 986 6.88 39.26 26.54
C GLY A 986 7.16 38.89 28.01
N LEU A 987 7.65 37.68 28.26
CA LEU A 987 7.92 37.15 29.61
C LEU A 987 9.43 37.00 29.89
N SER A 988 9.87 37.33 31.11
CA SER A 988 11.31 37.50 31.43
C SER A 988 11.96 36.49 32.42
N SER A 989 11.23 35.59 33.12
CA SER A 989 11.77 34.65 34.16
C SER A 989 11.08 33.27 34.27
N PRO A 990 11.72 32.17 34.77
CA PRO A 990 13.09 31.69 34.55
C PRO A 990 13.15 30.73 33.34
N LEU A 991 14.37 30.40 32.90
CA LEU A 991 14.64 29.45 31.82
C LEU A 991 14.57 28.01 32.33
N LEU A 992 14.38 27.06 31.42
CA LEU A 992 14.40 25.63 31.74
C LEU A 992 15.81 25.20 32.18
N ASP A 993 15.92 24.61 33.36
CA ASP A 993 17.15 24.00 33.85
C ASP A 993 17.34 22.56 33.29
N ASP A 994 18.48 21.92 33.57
CA ASP A 994 18.73 20.54 33.10
C ASP A 994 17.69 19.54 33.60
N ARG A 995 17.13 19.75 34.79
CA ARG A 995 16.11 18.87 35.37
C ARG A 995 14.79 19.03 34.63
N ASP A 996 14.40 20.26 34.32
CA ASP A 996 13.23 20.56 33.52
C ASP A 996 13.32 19.93 32.12
N LEU A 997 14.49 20.03 31.48
CA LEU A 997 14.73 19.43 30.17
C LEU A 997 14.69 17.91 30.22
N ALA A 998 15.34 17.29 31.21
CA ALA A 998 15.30 15.84 31.40
C ALA A 998 13.86 15.32 31.58
N ASP A 999 13.02 16.11 32.26
CA ASP A 999 11.62 15.76 32.46
C ASP A 999 10.80 15.95 31.18
N CYS A 1000 11.08 16.95 30.34
CA CYS A 1000 10.30 17.29 29.14
C CYS A 1000 10.72 16.54 27.86
N LEU A 1001 11.99 16.17 27.73
CA LEU A 1001 12.51 15.43 26.59
C LEU A 1001 12.21 13.94 26.76
N PHE A 1002 11.02 13.53 26.33
CA PHE A 1002 10.54 12.16 26.56
C PHE A 1002 10.64 11.23 25.34
N ILE A 1003 10.67 11.77 24.13
CA ILE A 1003 11.00 11.04 22.91
C ILE A 1003 12.45 11.38 22.56
N THR A 1004 13.37 10.52 22.97
CA THR A 1004 14.82 10.69 22.75
C THR A 1004 15.39 9.47 22.03
N ARG A 1005 16.58 9.61 21.45
CA ARG A 1005 17.26 8.48 20.81
C ARG A 1005 17.44 7.31 21.78
N VAL A 1006 17.80 7.60 23.03
CA VAL A 1006 17.97 6.59 24.09
C VAL A 1006 16.65 5.92 24.43
N ALA A 1007 15.56 6.68 24.59
CA ALA A 1007 14.25 6.11 24.91
C ALA A 1007 13.69 5.24 23.78
N LEU A 1008 13.89 5.63 22.52
CA LEU A 1008 13.50 4.83 21.35
C LEU A 1008 14.33 3.54 21.25
N ALA A 1009 15.65 3.62 21.45
CA ALA A 1009 16.51 2.44 21.45
C ALA A 1009 16.16 1.46 22.57
N GLN A 1010 15.87 1.97 23.78
CA GLN A 1010 15.41 1.17 24.90
C GLN A 1010 14.06 0.50 24.60
N ALA A 1011 13.08 1.25 24.08
CA ALA A 1011 11.79 0.70 23.66
C ALA A 1011 11.94 -0.43 22.63
N ARG A 1012 12.87 -0.28 21.67
CA ARG A 1012 13.17 -1.31 20.67
C ARG A 1012 13.86 -2.54 21.26
N ALA A 1013 14.68 -2.38 22.30
CA ALA A 1013 15.31 -3.49 23.02
C ALA A 1013 14.32 -4.24 23.94
N GLU A 1014 13.27 -3.56 24.41
CA GLU A 1014 12.18 -4.16 25.18
C GLU A 1014 11.15 -4.89 24.30
N ASP A 1015 11.13 -4.63 22.98
CA ASP A 1015 10.21 -5.28 22.06
C ASP A 1015 10.42 -6.80 22.04
N GLY A 1016 9.33 -7.54 22.26
CA GLY A 1016 9.36 -9.00 22.27
C GLY A 1016 9.70 -9.62 23.63
N ASP A 1017 10.05 -8.83 24.67
CA ASP A 1017 10.26 -9.31 26.03
C ASP A 1017 8.95 -9.23 26.85
N PRO A 1018 8.31 -10.37 27.21
CA PRO A 1018 7.08 -10.37 28.00
C PRO A 1018 7.23 -9.72 29.38
N ALA A 1019 8.43 -9.73 29.96
CA ALA A 1019 8.70 -9.11 31.27
C ALA A 1019 8.80 -7.58 31.21
N ARG A 1020 9.02 -7.02 30.02
CA ARG A 1020 9.18 -5.58 29.77
C ARG A 1020 8.12 -5.02 28.83
N THR A 1021 7.00 -5.73 28.71
CA THR A 1021 5.87 -5.32 27.89
C THR A 1021 4.57 -5.38 28.69
N THR A 1022 3.52 -4.73 28.20
CA THR A 1022 2.22 -4.68 28.86
C THR A 1022 1.06 -4.68 27.87
N PHE A 1023 0.00 -5.40 28.21
CA PHE A 1023 -1.28 -5.39 27.47
C PHE A 1023 -2.19 -4.24 27.85
N LEU A 1024 -1.84 -3.51 28.93
CA LEU A 1024 -2.72 -2.49 29.47
C LEU A 1024 -2.95 -1.39 28.43
N PRO A 1025 -4.20 -0.99 28.19
CA PRO A 1025 -4.47 0.19 27.39
C PRO A 1025 -3.86 1.42 28.06
N TYR A 1026 -3.53 2.40 27.25
CA TYR A 1026 -3.28 3.75 27.73
C TYR A 1026 -4.35 4.67 27.12
N GLU A 1027 -4.87 5.55 27.95
CA GLU A 1027 -5.86 6.54 27.52
C GLU A 1027 -5.12 7.62 26.71
N VAL A 1028 -5.52 7.77 25.46
CA VAL A 1028 -5.23 8.98 24.66
C VAL A 1028 -6.42 9.90 24.90
N ALA A 1029 -6.22 11.14 25.34
CA ALA A 1029 -7.30 12.09 25.57
C ALA A 1029 -8.16 12.23 24.28
N GLY A 1030 -9.45 11.88 24.38
CA GLY A 1030 -10.39 11.83 23.25
C GLY A 1030 -10.52 10.46 22.57
N MET A 1031 -9.74 9.46 22.97
CA MET A 1031 -9.95 8.04 22.64
C MET A 1031 -9.88 7.23 23.94
N ALA A 1032 -11.05 6.99 24.56
CA ALA A 1032 -11.17 5.89 25.51
C ALA A 1032 -10.70 4.59 24.84
N ASP A 1033 -10.20 3.62 25.61
CA ASP A 1033 -9.93 2.28 25.05
C ASP A 1033 -11.16 1.86 24.23
N PRO A 1034 -11.04 1.64 22.91
CA PRO A 1034 -12.18 1.20 22.10
C PRO A 1034 -12.74 -0.14 22.61
N PHE A 1035 -11.97 -0.85 23.45
CA PHE A 1035 -12.37 -2.05 24.15
C PHE A 1035 -12.31 -1.80 25.68
N PRO A 1036 -13.29 -1.11 26.29
CA PRO A 1036 -13.30 -0.81 27.71
C PRO A 1036 -13.06 -2.05 28.59
N ARG A 1037 -12.46 -1.85 29.75
CA ARG A 1037 -12.35 -2.91 30.77
C ARG A 1037 -13.77 -3.37 31.14
N PRO A 1038 -14.00 -4.68 31.33
CA PRO A 1038 -15.31 -5.18 31.73
C PRO A 1038 -15.63 -4.64 33.13
N GLU A 1039 -16.57 -3.69 33.22
CA GLU A 1039 -17.06 -3.16 34.50
C GLU A 1039 -18.12 -4.05 35.16
N GLU A 1040 -18.52 -5.16 34.53
CA GLU A 1040 -19.42 -6.15 35.13
C GLU A 1040 -18.71 -7.44 35.59
N PRO A 1041 -19.12 -8.01 36.73
CA PRO A 1041 -18.62 -9.31 37.18
C PRO A 1041 -18.96 -10.38 36.14
N ARG A 1042 -17.90 -10.98 35.57
CA ARG A 1042 -17.96 -12.04 34.57
C ARG A 1042 -18.84 -13.20 35.06
N GLY A 1043 -20.01 -13.38 34.44
CA GLY A 1043 -20.74 -14.65 34.47
C GLY A 1043 -19.99 -15.72 33.66
N PRO A 1044 -20.30 -17.02 33.84
CA PRO A 1044 -19.42 -18.13 33.45
C PRO A 1044 -19.18 -18.36 31.95
N TYR A 1045 -19.72 -17.52 31.04
CA TYR A 1045 -19.77 -17.79 29.59
C TYR A 1045 -19.43 -16.63 28.64
N TRP A 1046 -18.79 -15.56 29.12
CA TRP A 1046 -18.64 -14.35 28.30
C TRP A 1046 -17.20 -14.10 27.86
N ALA A 1047 -16.91 -14.37 26.58
CA ALA A 1047 -15.85 -13.72 25.82
C ALA A 1047 -16.46 -12.53 25.05
N THR A 1048 -16.81 -11.45 25.74
CA THR A 1048 -17.30 -10.23 25.11
C THR A 1048 -16.15 -9.29 24.81
N PHE A 1049 -15.91 -9.04 23.52
CA PHE A 1049 -15.30 -7.80 23.06
C PHE A 1049 -16.41 -6.75 22.92
N SER A 1050 -16.13 -5.55 23.45
CA SER A 1050 -16.97 -4.34 23.48
C SER A 1050 -18.17 -4.30 24.46
N PRO A 1051 -18.22 -3.34 25.41
CA PRO A 1051 -19.34 -3.09 26.31
C PRO A 1051 -20.23 -1.92 25.87
N LEU A 1052 -20.24 -1.50 24.60
CA LEU A 1052 -21.26 -0.56 24.10
C LEU A 1052 -22.57 -1.29 23.77
N GLY A 1053 -23.15 -1.92 24.79
CA GLY A 1053 -24.57 -2.22 24.81
C GLY A 1053 -25.35 -0.92 24.95
N ARG A 1054 -25.69 -0.26 23.84
CA ARG A 1054 -26.97 0.47 23.82
C ARG A 1054 -28.04 -0.60 23.75
N GLU A 1055 -28.84 -0.67 24.81
CA GLU A 1055 -30.06 -1.46 24.89
C GLU A 1055 -30.82 -1.37 23.56
N ALA A 1056 -30.89 -2.48 22.85
CA ALA A 1056 -31.97 -2.67 21.89
C ALA A 1056 -33.25 -2.67 22.74
N ALA A 1057 -33.98 -1.55 22.70
CA ALA A 1057 -35.27 -1.43 23.34
C ALA A 1057 -36.13 -2.64 22.97
N PRO A 1058 -36.76 -3.34 23.93
CA PRO A 1058 -37.69 -4.39 23.59
C PRO A 1058 -38.85 -3.78 22.80
N GLU A 1059 -39.17 -4.41 21.67
CA GLU A 1059 -40.36 -4.12 20.87
C GLU A 1059 -41.57 -4.04 21.81
N ARG A 1060 -42.15 -2.84 21.94
CA ARG A 1060 -43.48 -2.69 22.51
C ARG A 1060 -44.46 -3.41 21.59
N THR A 1061 -44.97 -4.55 22.06
CA THR A 1061 -46.24 -5.12 21.59
C THR A 1061 -47.30 -4.02 21.52
N PRO A 1062 -48.04 -3.88 20.41
CA PRO A 1062 -49.16 -2.96 20.35
C PRO A 1062 -50.31 -3.51 21.20
N GLU A 1063 -50.56 -2.87 22.34
CA GLU A 1063 -51.82 -3.03 23.07
C GLU A 1063 -52.98 -2.51 22.21
N ALA A 1064 -54.04 -3.31 22.14
CA ALA A 1064 -55.29 -2.99 21.48
C ALA A 1064 -55.93 -1.71 22.08
N PRO A 1065 -56.65 -0.91 21.28
CA PRO A 1065 -57.26 0.32 21.77
C PRO A 1065 -58.42 0.01 22.74
N PRO A 1066 -58.56 0.74 23.86
CA PRO A 1066 -59.82 0.73 24.59
C PRO A 1066 -60.84 1.60 23.87
N SER A 1067 -62.04 1.05 23.72
CA SER A 1067 -63.24 1.71 23.24
C SER A 1067 -63.62 2.93 24.11
N ARG A 1068 -63.56 4.14 23.54
CA ARG A 1068 -64.68 5.08 23.35
C ARG A 1068 -64.19 6.43 22.81
#